data_AF-A0A7J0BV60-F1
#
_entry.id   AF-A0A7J0BV60-F1
#
_cell.length_a   1.000
_cell.length_b   1.000
_cell.length_c   1.000
_cell.angle_alpha   90.00
_cell.angle_beta   90.00
_cell.angle_gamma   90.00
#
_symmetry.space_group_name_H-M   'P 1'
#
loop_
_entity.id
_entity.type
_entity.pdbx_description
1 polymer ?
#
loop_
_entity_poly.entity_id
_entity_poly.type
_entity_poly.pdbx_seq_one_letter_code
_entity_poly.pdbx_strand_id
1 'polypeptide(L)'
;MGIGVLCLGVLVLTLGFNVLLSVSTLDRLATASLLSGYRAAGEHVALSIERGLRFGKPLAQYAGMVEMLDDLRDGAGNIRSVQVLDVSGTPLYSVATIEGGRDSMPPADSGSGYAAKDDGSPGDGTRTFDRAMLEAARKGAAVDNGEDFLAKADVYRIVIPLQYQGIAGGLALDIDRSHVDSVTDGFSRWAALLLVVACAAVCVTLAGWIWLLTATPEARARLQKSLSLLLLVLIGGTQLAYSLAMVTLFDSFMEHAVREKVDMAARFIKRDFEYIIHKGVDVRSIRGGEALLARIVEAHAEVAGAEMVLPDGTMLASAGDITQGGHIVERSVDGYWPSRFRQREEAMRIRLHVDNAHVAAGVRSLSVDLVTSFVISLLFLMELARLLSMVSVRFTRSMLAAEGDAGQTTRKVTGRAKGRTIGRTAGVTVCTSQALRAAGFLFFLGYDMGISFIPLLARNFKAPLWGFSEQVQAGLPISAEMICAGVALLLAGILSERFGWRMAFALGAVAASAGLIMGWAATSLPALIVARGASGFGFGLVLMAVQLGTLGDEKAGAGLAGVFAGIFSGSICGSAAGAMLAERLGFETVFLVAAVLVPVSILALYVGGGWASGSVPENCPVGKTAKAEKADNAGQDDLSVPAVPHVTPAPGAAGAALAFLLDPRMLFLLAMVGIPASVCLTGFLYYLLPLVLNGAHVSQSDIGRIFMVYGLCFITVGPMLGRLLDRARDKGAFAMLTGVFSGVSLLAAALSLAFLDVMPAGHEAEGAGAVQGMMTPQGIAIIVLSVLLIGVAQCLAAPATILCVTSLGSARRLGREKAASFYRTLERMGQVLGPILFGVALVRMGAAHTLLAVGAGVCLLAILFMVVWRISSRKD
;
A
#
# COMPACT_ATOMS: atom_id res chain seq x y z
N MET A 1 15.03 1.74 32.59
CA MET A 1 14.63 2.95 31.83
C MET A 1 14.70 2.76 30.32
N GLY A 2 15.82 2.33 29.72
CA GLY A 2 15.95 2.23 28.24
C GLY A 2 14.88 1.39 27.50
N ILE A 3 14.45 0.25 28.07
CA ILE A 3 13.38 -0.58 27.48
C ILE A 3 12.02 0.14 27.45
N GLY A 4 11.69 0.88 28.52
CA GLY A 4 10.42 1.60 28.62
C GLY A 4 10.32 2.75 27.62
N VAL A 5 11.40 3.53 27.47
CA VAL A 5 11.48 4.62 26.47
C VAL A 5 11.32 4.08 25.05
N LEU A 6 11.95 2.94 24.76
CA LEU A 6 11.92 2.36 23.43
C LEU A 6 10.55 1.73 23.14
N CYS A 7 9.91 1.05 24.11
CA CYS A 7 8.52 0.58 23.97
C CYS A 7 7.53 1.72 23.77
N LEU A 8 7.71 2.85 24.47
CA LEU A 8 6.93 4.05 24.25
C LEU A 8 7.14 4.60 22.83
N GLY A 9 8.38 4.63 22.33
CA GLY A 9 8.69 5.02 20.96
C GLY A 9 7.98 4.15 19.91
N VAL A 10 7.89 2.84 20.14
CA VAL A 10 7.16 1.91 19.25
C VAL A 10 5.66 2.16 19.29
N LEU A 11 5.12 2.32 20.49
CA LEU A 11 3.71 2.63 20.68
C LEU A 11 3.35 3.95 20.00
N VAL A 12 4.16 4.99 20.19
CA VAL A 12 3.97 6.30 19.56
C VAL A 12 4.09 6.21 18.04
N LEU A 13 5.06 5.45 17.51
CA LEU A 13 5.21 5.27 16.07
C LEU A 13 3.99 4.56 15.46
N THR A 14 3.53 3.47 16.08
CA THR A 14 2.44 2.64 15.58
C THR A 14 1.06 3.30 15.77
N LEU A 15 0.77 3.84 16.95
CA LEU A 15 -0.46 4.60 17.19
C LEU A 15 -0.44 5.93 16.42
N GLY A 16 0.71 6.59 16.29
CA GLY A 16 0.85 7.79 15.47
C GLY A 16 0.54 7.52 14.00
N PHE A 17 0.99 6.37 13.48
CA PHE A 17 0.60 5.91 12.15
C PHE A 17 -0.92 5.67 12.05
N ASN A 18 -1.54 5.03 13.06
CA ASN A 18 -3.02 4.89 13.11
C ASN A 18 -3.74 6.24 13.13
N VAL A 19 -3.28 7.21 13.93
CA VAL A 19 -3.87 8.55 14.02
C VAL A 19 -3.78 9.23 12.67
N LEU A 20 -2.59 9.22 12.06
CA LEU A 20 -2.37 9.79 10.72
C LEU A 20 -3.37 9.18 9.74
N LEU A 21 -3.48 7.84 9.72
CA LEU A 21 -4.42 7.12 8.88
C LEU A 21 -5.86 7.56 9.13
N SER A 22 -6.38 7.46 10.34
CA SER A 22 -7.78 7.81 10.62
C SER A 22 -8.10 9.27 10.34
N VAL A 23 -7.21 10.21 10.70
CA VAL A 23 -7.42 11.65 10.48
C VAL A 23 -7.52 11.94 9.00
N SER A 24 -6.59 11.45 8.16
CA SER A 24 -6.71 11.76 6.73
C SER A 24 -7.72 10.90 5.97
N THR A 25 -8.14 9.73 6.49
CA THR A 25 -9.31 9.02 5.94
C THR A 25 -10.58 9.83 6.19
N LEU A 26 -10.75 10.39 7.40
CA LEU A 26 -11.85 11.32 7.68
C LEU A 26 -11.75 12.58 6.83
N ASP A 27 -10.58 13.20 6.78
CA ASP A 27 -10.37 14.43 6.03
C ASP A 27 -10.79 14.27 4.58
N ARG A 28 -10.36 13.18 3.94
CA ARG A 28 -10.75 12.85 2.56
C ARG A 28 -12.24 12.60 2.41
N LEU A 29 -12.83 11.74 3.25
CA LEU A 29 -14.24 11.36 3.11
C LEU A 29 -15.20 12.51 3.46
N ALA A 30 -14.89 13.27 4.52
CA ALA A 30 -15.65 14.45 4.93
C ALA A 30 -15.50 15.56 3.89
N THR A 31 -14.29 15.87 3.44
CA THR A 31 -14.05 16.89 2.40
C THR A 31 -14.74 16.51 1.10
N ALA A 32 -14.59 15.27 0.61
CA ALA A 32 -15.26 14.82 -0.60
C ALA A 32 -16.79 14.88 -0.47
N SER A 33 -17.34 14.49 0.69
CA SER A 33 -18.77 14.54 0.96
C SER A 33 -19.30 15.99 0.95
N LEU A 34 -18.65 16.89 1.69
CA LEU A 34 -19.02 18.30 1.77
C LEU A 34 -18.88 19.01 0.42
N LEU A 35 -17.74 18.85 -0.27
CA LEU A 35 -17.50 19.45 -1.59
C LEU A 35 -18.47 18.92 -2.65
N SER A 36 -18.86 17.64 -2.58
CA SER A 36 -19.92 17.09 -3.43
C SER A 36 -21.28 17.78 -3.18
N GLY A 37 -21.59 18.16 -1.94
CA GLY A 37 -22.77 18.97 -1.62
C GLY A 37 -22.73 20.35 -2.28
N TYR A 38 -21.61 21.06 -2.17
CA TYR A 38 -21.41 22.35 -2.85
C TYR A 38 -21.45 22.23 -4.38
N ARG A 39 -20.90 21.14 -4.92
CA ARG A 39 -20.95 20.86 -6.36
C ARG A 39 -22.37 20.65 -6.85
N ALA A 40 -23.16 19.83 -6.16
CA ALA A 40 -24.57 19.60 -6.50
C ALA A 40 -25.37 20.92 -6.49
N ALA A 41 -25.11 21.79 -5.51
CA ALA A 41 -25.68 23.13 -5.46
C ALA A 41 -25.32 23.99 -6.69
N GLY A 42 -24.06 23.95 -7.11
CA GLY A 42 -23.61 24.63 -8.32
C GLY A 42 -24.17 24.03 -9.61
N GLU A 43 -24.30 22.70 -9.70
CA GLU A 43 -24.85 22.02 -10.88
C GLU A 43 -26.32 22.39 -11.10
N HIS A 44 -27.08 22.58 -10.03
CA HIS A 44 -28.45 23.10 -10.10
C HIS A 44 -28.53 24.51 -10.72
N VAL A 45 -27.60 25.39 -10.33
CA VAL A 45 -27.49 26.74 -10.90
C VAL A 45 -26.99 26.69 -12.34
N ALA A 46 -26.02 25.84 -12.63
CA ALA A 46 -25.51 25.59 -13.98
C ALA A 46 -26.64 25.18 -14.94
N LEU A 47 -27.51 24.25 -14.54
CA LEU A 47 -28.69 23.86 -15.32
C LEU A 47 -29.66 25.03 -15.58
N SER A 48 -29.77 25.96 -14.64
CA SER A 48 -30.59 27.18 -14.81
C SER A 48 -29.96 28.16 -15.79
N ILE A 49 -28.64 28.31 -15.76
CA ILE A 49 -27.87 29.08 -16.74
C ILE A 49 -28.02 28.45 -18.13
N GLU A 50 -27.80 27.15 -18.26
CA GLU A 50 -27.93 26.39 -19.51
C GLU A 50 -29.32 26.50 -20.12
N ARG A 51 -30.38 26.42 -19.29
CA ARG A 51 -31.76 26.68 -19.74
C ARG A 51 -31.88 28.07 -20.36
N GLY A 52 -31.30 29.10 -19.74
CA GLY A 52 -31.29 30.46 -20.30
C GLY A 52 -30.50 30.57 -21.60
N LEU A 53 -29.38 29.85 -21.73
CA LEU A 53 -28.60 29.78 -22.98
C LEU A 53 -29.44 29.17 -24.12
N ARG A 54 -30.27 28.15 -23.82
CA ARG A 54 -31.20 27.55 -24.81
C ARG A 54 -32.24 28.53 -25.34
N PHE A 55 -32.58 29.57 -24.60
CA PHE A 55 -33.45 30.66 -25.06
C PHE A 55 -32.70 31.74 -25.85
N GLY A 56 -31.44 31.50 -26.23
CA GLY A 56 -30.64 32.39 -27.09
C GLY A 56 -29.97 33.55 -26.36
N LYS A 57 -29.96 33.56 -25.02
CA LYS A 57 -29.22 34.57 -24.24
C LYS A 57 -27.72 34.24 -24.27
N PRO A 58 -26.84 35.13 -24.76
CA PRO A 58 -25.41 34.86 -24.73
C PRO A 58 -24.90 34.90 -23.28
N LEU A 59 -23.96 34.01 -22.94
CA LEU A 59 -23.43 33.86 -21.58
C LEU A 59 -22.88 35.19 -21.02
N ALA A 60 -22.27 36.02 -21.88
CA ALA A 60 -21.73 37.33 -21.51
C ALA A 60 -22.79 38.40 -21.19
N GLN A 61 -24.04 38.27 -21.63
CA GLN A 61 -25.11 39.26 -21.42
C GLN A 61 -26.33 38.66 -20.71
N TYR A 62 -26.08 37.78 -19.74
CA TYR A 62 -27.14 37.08 -19.02
C TYR A 62 -27.75 37.97 -17.93
N ALA A 63 -28.93 38.52 -18.19
CA ALA A 63 -29.67 39.34 -17.22
C ALA A 63 -30.08 38.51 -15.98
N GLY A 64 -29.80 39.04 -14.79
CA GLY A 64 -30.08 38.38 -13.51
C GLY A 64 -29.00 37.39 -13.04
N MET A 65 -27.86 37.31 -13.74
CA MET A 65 -26.76 36.41 -13.35
C MET A 65 -26.22 36.73 -11.95
N VAL A 66 -25.96 38.01 -11.64
CA VAL A 66 -25.42 38.42 -10.33
C VAL A 66 -26.34 38.00 -9.18
N GLU A 67 -27.66 38.18 -9.31
CA GLU A 67 -28.64 37.75 -8.31
C GLU A 67 -28.62 36.23 -8.13
N MET A 68 -28.52 35.46 -9.22
CA MET A 68 -28.44 33.99 -9.17
C MET A 68 -27.14 33.50 -8.49
N LEU A 69 -26.03 34.20 -8.68
CA LEU A 69 -24.74 33.88 -8.05
C LEU A 69 -24.71 34.30 -6.56
N ASP A 70 -25.30 35.45 -6.21
CA ASP A 70 -25.51 35.86 -4.81
C ASP A 70 -26.41 34.85 -4.08
N ASP A 71 -27.49 34.41 -4.73
CA ASP A 71 -28.38 33.38 -4.21
C ASP A 71 -27.68 32.04 -3.99
N LEU A 72 -26.75 31.65 -4.86
CA LEU A 72 -25.95 30.44 -4.68
C LEU A 72 -25.01 30.57 -3.48
N ARG A 73 -24.30 31.70 -3.40
CA ARG A 73 -23.37 32.01 -2.30
C ARG A 73 -24.07 31.99 -0.95
N ASP A 74 -25.19 32.71 -0.85
CA ASP A 74 -25.91 32.89 0.41
C ASP A 74 -26.74 31.66 0.79
N GLY A 75 -27.18 30.87 -0.20
CA GLY A 75 -27.99 29.66 0.00
C GLY A 75 -27.20 28.47 0.54
N ALA A 76 -25.97 28.25 0.05
CA ALA A 76 -25.11 27.19 0.57
C ALA A 76 -24.47 27.57 1.92
N GLY A 77 -24.19 28.86 2.14
CA GLY A 77 -23.33 29.35 3.22
C GLY A 77 -21.86 29.01 2.96
N ASN A 78 -20.92 29.77 3.52
CA ASN A 78 -19.47 29.47 3.49
C ASN A 78 -18.82 29.35 2.10
N ILE A 79 -19.50 29.83 1.05
CA ILE A 79 -18.90 30.10 -0.25
C ILE A 79 -18.26 31.49 -0.19
N ARG A 80 -16.96 31.56 -0.48
CA ARG A 80 -16.18 32.81 -0.51
C ARG A 80 -16.33 33.53 -1.83
N SER A 81 -16.38 32.80 -2.95
CA SER A 81 -16.66 33.42 -4.25
C SER A 81 -17.35 32.46 -5.22
N VAL A 82 -18.16 33.01 -6.12
CA VAL A 82 -18.79 32.30 -7.24
C VAL A 82 -18.46 33.06 -8.52
N GLN A 83 -17.97 32.37 -9.54
CA GLN A 83 -17.56 32.98 -10.80
C GLN A 83 -18.14 32.22 -12.00
N VAL A 84 -18.60 32.95 -13.02
CA VAL A 84 -18.91 32.35 -14.32
C VAL A 84 -17.73 32.62 -15.23
N LEU A 85 -17.18 31.56 -15.80
CA LEU A 85 -16.00 31.55 -16.66
C LEU A 85 -16.41 31.38 -18.13
N ASP A 86 -15.64 31.98 -19.03
CA ASP A 86 -15.70 31.68 -20.46
C ASP A 86 -14.98 30.36 -20.79
N VAL A 87 -14.95 30.00 -22.08
CA VAL A 87 -14.29 28.77 -22.59
C VAL A 87 -12.76 28.79 -22.40
N SER A 88 -12.16 29.96 -22.19
CA SER A 88 -10.73 30.14 -21.94
C SER A 88 -10.36 30.09 -20.45
N GLY A 89 -11.36 30.01 -19.56
CA GLY A 89 -11.18 30.10 -18.10
C GLY A 89 -11.12 31.55 -17.58
N THR A 90 -11.54 32.52 -18.38
CA THR A 90 -11.57 33.94 -17.99
C THR A 90 -12.90 34.25 -17.31
N PRO A 91 -12.92 34.88 -16.12
CA PRO A 91 -14.16 35.22 -15.42
C PRO A 91 -14.96 36.31 -16.16
N LEU A 92 -16.21 36.01 -16.47
CA LEU A 92 -17.22 36.89 -17.05
C LEU A 92 -18.09 37.58 -15.97
N TYR A 93 -18.39 36.84 -14.90
CA TYR A 93 -19.14 37.32 -13.74
C TYR A 93 -18.44 36.82 -12.48
N SER A 94 -18.45 37.63 -11.41
CA SER A 94 -17.92 37.22 -10.11
C SER A 94 -18.70 37.84 -8.96
N VAL A 95 -18.98 37.03 -7.95
CA VAL A 95 -19.60 37.43 -6.70
C VAL A 95 -18.73 36.92 -5.56
N ALA A 96 -18.26 37.79 -4.66
CA ALA A 96 -17.35 37.42 -3.57
C ALA A 96 -17.82 37.95 -2.21
N THR A 97 -17.43 37.26 -1.14
CA THR A 97 -17.63 37.65 0.26
C THR A 97 -16.48 38.55 0.70
N ILE A 98 -16.77 39.78 1.10
CA ILE A 98 -15.78 40.76 1.55
C ILE A 98 -15.95 40.97 3.06
N GLU A 99 -14.85 40.87 3.81
CA GLU A 99 -14.76 41.47 5.14
C GLU A 99 -14.86 43.00 5.00
N GLY A 100 -16.09 43.53 4.97
CA GLY A 100 -16.37 44.98 4.95
C GLY A 100 -16.66 45.62 3.59
N GLY A 101 -17.76 45.24 2.93
CA GLY A 101 -18.40 46.02 1.85
C GLY A 101 -18.53 45.27 0.52
N ARG A 102 -19.73 45.26 -0.07
CA ARG A 102 -20.07 44.50 -1.30
C ARG A 102 -19.48 45.16 -2.55
N ASP A 103 -18.77 44.41 -3.37
CA ASP A 103 -18.59 44.71 -4.80
C ASP A 103 -19.16 43.54 -5.62
N SER A 104 -20.20 43.84 -6.42
CA SER A 104 -20.69 42.98 -7.48
C SER A 104 -20.20 43.57 -8.81
N MET A 105 -19.45 42.78 -9.59
CA MET A 105 -18.94 43.24 -10.88
C MET A 105 -19.91 42.80 -12.00
N PRO A 106 -20.52 43.74 -12.75
CA PRO A 106 -21.30 43.44 -13.96
C PRO A 106 -20.36 42.97 -15.10
N PRO A 107 -20.90 42.45 -16.24
CA PRO A 107 -20.06 41.99 -17.34
C PRO A 107 -19.19 43.13 -17.85
N ALA A 108 -17.93 42.81 -18.20
CA ALA A 108 -17.00 43.77 -18.76
C ALA A 108 -17.55 44.35 -20.06
N ASP A 109 -17.99 45.62 -20.03
CA ASP A 109 -18.33 46.36 -21.23
C ASP A 109 -17.11 46.43 -22.14
N SER A 110 -17.34 46.08 -23.42
CA SER A 110 -16.34 46.12 -24.47
C SER A 110 -15.82 47.55 -24.66
N GLY A 111 -14.74 47.90 -23.96
CA GLY A 111 -13.99 49.12 -24.20
C GLY A 111 -13.76 50.03 -23.00
N SER A 112 -13.18 49.55 -21.90
CA SER A 112 -12.17 50.33 -21.17
C SER A 112 -11.34 49.42 -20.27
N GLY A 113 -10.02 49.53 -20.38
CA GLY A 113 -9.08 48.73 -19.59
C GLY A 113 -9.05 49.19 -18.14
N TYR A 114 -9.76 48.47 -17.28
CA TYR A 114 -9.36 48.31 -15.89
C TYR A 114 -8.91 46.87 -15.70
N ALA A 115 -7.63 46.64 -16.00
CA ALA A 115 -6.93 45.45 -15.57
C ALA A 115 -6.99 45.41 -14.04
N ALA A 116 -7.48 44.29 -13.50
CA ALA A 116 -7.30 43.97 -12.09
C ALA A 116 -5.84 44.22 -11.73
N LYS A 117 -5.60 45.04 -10.71
CA LYS A 117 -4.27 45.22 -10.15
C LYS A 117 -3.80 43.85 -9.68
N ASP A 118 -2.80 43.36 -10.39
CA ASP A 118 -2.08 42.13 -10.14
C ASP A 118 -1.20 42.38 -8.91
N ASP A 119 -1.78 42.20 -7.73
CA ASP A 119 -1.02 42.18 -6.48
C ASP A 119 -0.26 40.84 -6.46
N GLY A 120 1.02 40.91 -6.83
CA GLY A 120 1.83 39.79 -7.28
C GLY A 120 1.91 38.55 -6.37
N SER A 121 1.75 37.38 -7.03
CA SER A 121 1.96 35.97 -6.61
C SER A 121 0.75 35.24 -6.00
N PRO A 122 0.41 33.98 -6.37
CA PRO A 122 0.74 33.14 -7.53
C PRO A 122 -0.53 32.80 -8.36
N GLY A 123 -0.79 33.55 -9.44
CA GLY A 123 -2.04 33.44 -10.23
C GLY A 123 -2.08 32.35 -11.33
N ASP A 124 -0.96 31.70 -11.64
CA ASP A 124 -0.84 30.84 -12.82
C ASP A 124 -1.58 29.49 -12.67
N GLY A 125 -1.58 28.91 -11.47
CA GLY A 125 -2.17 27.59 -11.17
C GLY A 125 -3.70 27.52 -11.26
N THR A 126 -4.40 28.63 -11.04
CA THR A 126 -5.88 28.65 -11.01
C THR A 126 -6.45 28.60 -12.41
N ARG A 127 -5.92 29.43 -13.31
CA ARG A 127 -6.35 29.48 -14.71
C ARG A 127 -5.96 28.22 -15.46
N THR A 128 -4.79 27.64 -15.15
CA THR A 128 -4.41 26.34 -15.70
C THR A 128 -5.34 25.23 -15.25
N PHE A 129 -5.73 25.19 -13.97
CA PHE A 129 -6.71 24.24 -13.45
C PHE A 129 -8.09 24.41 -14.11
N ASP A 130 -8.62 25.63 -14.13
CA ASP A 130 -9.93 25.93 -14.72
C ASP A 130 -9.97 25.52 -16.20
N ARG A 131 -8.93 25.87 -16.95
CA ARG A 131 -8.81 25.49 -18.37
C ARG A 131 -8.64 23.99 -18.55
N ALA A 132 -7.85 23.32 -17.71
CA ALA A 132 -7.68 21.87 -17.76
C ALA A 132 -9.02 21.15 -17.51
N MET A 133 -9.81 21.60 -16.53
CA MET A 133 -11.14 21.05 -16.27
C MET A 133 -12.10 21.23 -17.44
N LEU A 134 -12.15 22.43 -18.02
CA LEU A 134 -13.00 22.72 -19.18
C LEU A 134 -12.55 21.95 -20.43
N GLU A 135 -11.24 21.82 -20.67
CA GLU A 135 -10.71 21.01 -21.79
C GLU A 135 -10.97 19.51 -21.61
N ALA A 136 -10.86 19.00 -20.39
CA ALA A 136 -11.15 17.61 -20.07
C ALA A 136 -12.64 17.28 -20.31
N ALA A 137 -13.52 18.13 -19.80
CA ALA A 137 -14.96 18.03 -20.06
C ALA A 137 -15.24 18.10 -21.58
N ARG A 138 -14.52 18.92 -22.35
CA ARG A 138 -14.74 19.07 -23.80
C ARG A 138 -14.36 17.81 -24.58
N LYS A 139 -13.34 17.08 -24.11
CA LYS A 139 -12.85 15.84 -24.70
C LYS A 139 -13.63 14.60 -24.23
N GLY A 140 -14.60 14.76 -23.31
CA GLY A 140 -15.26 13.63 -22.65
C GLY A 140 -14.28 12.76 -21.85
N ALA A 141 -13.14 13.33 -21.44
CA ALA A 141 -12.10 12.64 -20.70
C ALA A 141 -12.22 12.97 -19.20
N ALA A 142 -12.14 11.95 -18.35
CA ALA A 142 -11.94 12.16 -16.92
C ALA A 142 -10.59 12.84 -16.69
N VAL A 143 -10.52 13.79 -15.75
CA VAL A 143 -9.25 14.39 -15.35
C VAL A 143 -8.38 13.32 -14.69
N ASP A 144 -7.17 13.10 -15.24
CA ASP A 144 -6.21 12.04 -14.90
C ASP A 144 -5.83 11.95 -13.40
N ASN A 145 -6.16 12.96 -12.58
CA ASN A 145 -5.75 13.04 -11.18
C ASN A 145 -6.85 12.67 -10.16
N GLY A 146 -8.08 12.36 -10.58
CA GLY A 146 -9.14 11.91 -9.67
C GLY A 146 -9.59 12.93 -8.61
N GLU A 147 -9.08 14.17 -8.63
CA GLU A 147 -9.56 15.27 -7.80
C GLU A 147 -10.38 16.24 -8.65
N ASP A 148 -11.67 16.31 -8.35
CA ASP A 148 -12.67 17.19 -8.97
C ASP A 148 -12.56 18.67 -8.52
N PHE A 149 -11.56 18.98 -7.70
CA PHE A 149 -11.38 20.27 -7.05
C PHE A 149 -9.89 20.62 -6.93
N LEU A 150 -9.59 21.92 -6.82
CA LEU A 150 -8.25 22.43 -6.54
C LEU A 150 -8.19 22.91 -5.09
N ALA A 151 -7.35 22.27 -4.28
CA ALA A 151 -7.06 22.72 -2.92
C ALA A 151 -6.03 23.87 -2.93
N LYS A 152 -6.40 25.05 -2.42
CA LYS A 152 -5.47 26.15 -2.12
C LYS A 152 -5.25 26.28 -0.60
N ALA A 153 -4.38 27.21 -0.22
CA ALA A 153 -4.10 27.52 1.19
C ALA A 153 -5.39 27.85 1.97
N ASP A 154 -6.29 28.65 1.38
CA ASP A 154 -7.48 29.18 2.10
C ASP A 154 -8.82 28.72 1.52
N VAL A 155 -8.83 28.08 0.35
CA VAL A 155 -10.05 27.85 -0.44
C VAL A 155 -9.99 26.52 -1.20
N TYR A 156 -11.10 25.80 -1.27
CA TYR A 156 -11.31 24.73 -2.25
C TYR A 156 -12.04 25.28 -3.48
N ARG A 157 -11.46 25.14 -4.68
CA ARG A 157 -12.06 25.59 -5.93
C ARG A 157 -12.66 24.42 -6.72
N ILE A 158 -13.95 24.48 -7.01
CA ILE A 158 -14.67 23.51 -7.85
C ILE A 158 -15.07 24.21 -9.15
N VAL A 159 -14.92 23.53 -10.29
CA VAL A 159 -15.35 24.06 -11.61
C VAL A 159 -16.37 23.14 -12.23
N ILE A 160 -17.56 23.68 -12.51
CA ILE A 160 -18.69 22.97 -13.10
C ILE A 160 -18.83 23.41 -14.56
N PRO A 161 -18.65 22.52 -15.56
CA PRO A 161 -18.73 22.90 -16.96
C PRO A 161 -20.19 23.22 -17.36
N LEU A 162 -20.38 24.31 -18.10
CA LEU A 162 -21.68 24.71 -18.66
C LEU A 162 -21.82 24.14 -20.08
N GLN A 163 -22.85 23.32 -20.30
CA GLN A 163 -23.10 22.63 -21.57
C GLN A 163 -24.20 23.31 -22.40
N TYR A 164 -23.80 23.85 -23.57
CA TYR A 164 -24.72 24.36 -24.58
C TYR A 164 -24.07 24.30 -25.98
N GLN A 165 -24.56 23.41 -26.85
CA GLN A 165 -23.98 23.13 -28.18
C GLN A 165 -22.45 22.87 -28.13
N GLY A 166 -22.01 22.18 -27.07
CA GLY A 166 -20.61 22.08 -26.66
C GLY A 166 -20.40 22.70 -25.28
N ILE A 167 -19.15 22.93 -24.88
CA ILE A 167 -18.84 23.64 -23.64
C ILE A 167 -18.88 25.14 -23.89
N ALA A 168 -19.82 25.81 -23.24
CA ALA A 168 -20.04 27.25 -23.38
C ALA A 168 -19.22 28.07 -22.36
N GLY A 169 -18.77 27.44 -21.27
CA GLY A 169 -18.03 28.08 -20.18
C GLY A 169 -18.01 27.19 -18.94
N GLY A 170 -17.76 27.78 -17.77
CA GLY A 170 -17.80 27.08 -16.49
C GLY A 170 -18.38 27.93 -15.37
N LEU A 171 -18.84 27.29 -14.30
CA LEU A 171 -19.21 27.91 -13.03
C LEU A 171 -18.17 27.47 -11.98
N ALA A 172 -17.36 28.41 -11.50
CA ALA A 172 -16.36 28.17 -10.47
C ALA A 172 -16.88 28.59 -9.09
N LEU A 173 -16.66 27.72 -8.10
CA LEU A 173 -17.04 27.90 -6.70
C LEU A 173 -15.77 27.88 -5.85
N ASP A 174 -15.56 28.94 -5.09
CA ASP A 174 -14.47 29.07 -4.12
C ASP A 174 -15.08 28.89 -2.71
N ILE A 175 -14.85 27.73 -2.09
CA ILE A 175 -15.41 27.34 -0.78
C ILE A 175 -14.37 27.59 0.31
N ASP A 176 -14.79 28.19 1.43
CA ASP A 176 -13.89 28.51 2.54
C ASP A 176 -13.36 27.22 3.19
N ARG A 177 -12.03 27.09 3.23
CA ARG A 177 -11.36 25.93 3.80
C ARG A 177 -11.57 25.85 5.32
N SER A 178 -11.70 26.98 6.02
CA SER A 178 -11.86 26.99 7.48
C SER A 178 -13.11 26.24 7.93
N HIS A 179 -14.18 26.27 7.15
CA HIS A 179 -15.41 25.57 7.47
C HIS A 179 -15.27 24.06 7.22
N VAL A 180 -14.70 23.66 6.07
CA VAL A 180 -14.45 22.24 5.75
C VAL A 180 -13.49 21.62 6.76
N ASP A 181 -12.40 22.32 7.09
CA ASP A 181 -11.39 21.87 8.05
C ASP A 181 -11.93 21.91 9.50
N SER A 182 -12.89 22.79 9.84
CA SER A 182 -13.47 22.82 11.18
C SER A 182 -14.22 21.53 11.55
N VAL A 183 -14.81 20.85 10.55
CA VAL A 183 -15.50 19.56 10.72
C VAL A 183 -14.48 18.46 11.05
N THR A 184 -13.26 18.55 10.50
CA THR A 184 -12.20 17.55 10.67
C THR A 184 -11.28 17.87 11.88
N ASP A 185 -11.15 19.15 12.25
CA ASP A 185 -10.38 19.64 13.41
C ASP A 185 -10.92 19.16 14.75
N GLY A 186 -12.25 18.98 14.86
CA GLY A 186 -12.85 18.36 16.03
C GLY A 186 -12.33 16.93 16.22
N PHE A 187 -12.33 16.15 15.15
CA PHE A 187 -11.87 14.76 15.15
C PHE A 187 -10.38 14.65 15.43
N SER A 188 -9.55 15.49 14.80
CA SER A 188 -8.10 15.45 14.99
C SER A 188 -7.71 15.69 16.46
N ARG A 189 -8.38 16.63 17.13
CA ARG A 189 -8.20 16.91 18.57
C ARG A 189 -8.59 15.72 19.44
N TRP A 190 -9.75 15.11 19.18
CA TRP A 190 -10.20 13.92 19.94
C TRP A 190 -9.29 12.70 19.69
N ALA A 191 -8.87 12.48 18.45
CA ALA A 191 -7.92 11.42 18.09
C ALA A 191 -6.57 11.60 18.79
N ALA A 192 -6.03 12.83 18.81
CA ALA A 192 -4.81 13.16 19.52
C ALA A 192 -4.96 12.99 21.05
N LEU A 193 -6.11 13.36 21.61
CA LEU A 193 -6.40 13.15 23.03
C LEU A 193 -6.44 11.65 23.37
N LEU A 194 -7.12 10.84 22.56
CA LEU A 194 -7.13 9.37 22.70
C LEU A 194 -5.73 8.77 22.62
N LEU A 195 -4.87 9.28 21.72
CA LEU A 195 -3.47 8.88 21.61
C LEU A 195 -2.69 9.19 22.90
N VAL A 196 -2.83 10.40 23.43
CA VAL A 196 -2.14 10.81 24.68
C VAL A 196 -2.60 9.96 25.85
N VAL A 197 -3.91 9.70 25.96
CA VAL A 197 -4.48 8.83 27.00
C VAL A 197 -3.97 7.39 26.87
N ALA A 198 -3.92 6.85 25.66
CA ALA A 198 -3.37 5.52 25.39
C ALA A 198 -1.89 5.42 25.78
N CYS A 199 -1.07 6.40 25.39
CA CYS A 199 0.34 6.48 25.77
C CYS A 199 0.52 6.59 27.30
N ALA A 200 -0.28 7.43 27.97
CA ALA A 200 -0.24 7.57 29.41
C ALA A 200 -0.62 6.27 30.14
N ALA A 201 -1.68 5.59 29.68
CA ALA A 201 -2.10 4.30 30.23
C ALA A 201 -1.00 3.22 30.09
N VAL A 202 -0.34 3.15 28.93
CA VAL A 202 0.79 2.23 28.71
C VAL A 202 1.99 2.59 29.60
N CYS A 203 2.30 3.88 29.75
CA CYS A 203 3.37 4.33 30.65
C CYS A 203 3.11 3.96 32.12
N VAL A 204 1.90 4.21 32.62
CA VAL A 204 1.51 3.91 34.01
C VAL A 204 1.53 2.40 34.27
N THR A 205 0.97 1.62 33.34
CA THR A 205 0.96 0.15 33.45
C THR A 205 2.38 -0.43 33.41
N LEU A 206 3.24 0.01 32.47
CA LEU A 206 4.66 -0.39 32.42
C LEU A 206 5.41 0.00 33.70
N ALA A 207 5.21 1.22 34.20
CA ALA A 207 5.86 1.69 35.43
C ALA A 207 5.46 0.86 36.65
N GLY A 208 4.15 0.60 36.82
CA GLY A 208 3.63 -0.26 37.88
C GLY A 208 4.14 -1.70 37.78
N TRP A 209 4.20 -2.25 36.56
CA TRP A 209 4.70 -3.61 36.33
C TRP A 209 6.21 -3.74 36.61
N ILE A 210 7.01 -2.77 36.17
CA ILE A 210 8.45 -2.73 36.44
C ILE A 210 8.71 -2.60 37.95
N TRP A 211 7.93 -1.76 38.64
CA TRP A 211 8.02 -1.60 40.09
C TRP A 211 7.71 -2.90 40.83
N LEU A 212 6.63 -3.61 40.46
CA LEU A 212 6.21 -4.86 41.10
C LEU A 212 7.24 -6.00 40.93
N LEU A 213 7.91 -6.08 39.78
CA LEU A 213 8.80 -7.21 39.44
C LEU A 213 10.27 -6.96 39.73
N THR A 214 10.66 -5.73 40.08
CA THR A 214 12.01 -5.43 40.56
C THR A 214 12.22 -5.76 42.04
N ALA A 215 11.14 -6.10 42.77
CA ALA A 215 11.14 -6.39 44.19
C ALA A 215 11.80 -7.74 44.57
N THR A 216 11.87 -8.74 43.67
CA THR A 216 12.51 -10.04 43.96
C THR A 216 13.42 -10.53 42.83
N PRO A 217 14.54 -11.23 43.14
CA PRO A 217 15.49 -11.73 42.15
C PRO A 217 14.90 -12.82 41.23
N GLU A 218 13.97 -13.64 41.73
CA GLU A 218 13.25 -14.62 40.92
C GLU A 218 12.27 -13.98 39.92
N ALA A 219 11.68 -12.83 40.28
CA ALA A 219 10.81 -12.06 39.39
C ALA A 219 11.58 -11.45 38.21
N ARG A 220 12.84 -11.04 38.38
CA ARG A 220 13.70 -10.58 37.26
C ARG A 220 13.95 -11.65 36.20
N ALA A 221 14.12 -12.91 36.61
CA ALA A 221 14.30 -14.03 35.67
C ALA A 221 13.00 -14.35 34.91
N ARG A 222 11.82 -14.23 35.56
CA ARG A 222 10.51 -14.34 34.91
C ARG A 222 10.21 -13.16 33.99
N LEU A 223 10.65 -11.95 34.35
CA LEU A 223 10.50 -10.74 33.56
C LEU A 223 11.06 -10.94 32.15
N GLN A 224 12.29 -11.44 32.00
CA GLN A 224 12.90 -11.61 30.66
C GLN A 224 12.16 -12.62 29.76
N LYS A 225 11.53 -13.66 30.34
CA LYS A 225 10.74 -14.64 29.57
C LYS A 225 9.32 -14.16 29.27
N SER A 226 8.74 -13.34 30.15
CA SER A 226 7.35 -12.87 30.04
C SER A 226 7.21 -11.49 29.38
N LEU A 227 8.30 -10.72 29.29
CA LEU A 227 8.27 -9.33 28.81
C LEU A 227 7.78 -9.22 27.36
N SER A 228 8.17 -10.13 26.47
CA SER A 228 7.71 -10.12 25.08
C SER A 228 6.20 -10.38 24.97
N LEU A 229 5.67 -11.33 25.76
CA LEU A 229 4.25 -11.64 25.81
C LEU A 229 3.46 -10.48 26.44
N LEU A 230 3.99 -9.89 27.52
CA LEU A 230 3.40 -8.72 28.18
C LEU A 230 3.32 -7.53 27.23
N LEU A 231 4.42 -7.19 26.53
CA LEU A 231 4.44 -6.08 25.58
C LEU A 231 3.45 -6.32 24.44
N LEU A 232 3.34 -7.55 23.94
CA LEU A 232 2.36 -7.94 22.94
C LEU A 232 0.92 -7.72 23.44
N VAL A 233 0.60 -8.18 24.65
CA VAL A 233 -0.74 -8.04 25.24
C VAL A 233 -1.06 -6.58 25.57
N LEU A 234 -0.10 -5.85 26.14
CA LEU A 234 -0.29 -4.46 26.53
C LEU A 234 -0.43 -3.55 25.32
N ILE A 235 0.56 -3.56 24.42
CA ILE A 235 0.55 -2.68 23.23
C ILE A 235 -0.55 -3.13 22.26
N GLY A 236 -0.70 -4.43 22.01
CA GLY A 236 -1.76 -4.95 21.17
C GLY A 236 -3.16 -4.67 21.76
N GLY A 237 -3.32 -4.80 23.07
CA GLY A 237 -4.58 -4.46 23.76
C GLY A 237 -4.91 -2.98 23.69
N THR A 238 -3.92 -2.10 23.92
CA THR A 238 -4.11 -0.65 23.78
C THR A 238 -4.39 -0.24 22.34
N GLN A 239 -3.74 -0.86 21.35
CA GLN A 239 -4.03 -0.61 19.93
C GLN A 239 -5.43 -1.05 19.55
N LEU A 240 -5.88 -2.22 20.01
CA LEU A 240 -7.24 -2.69 19.76
C LEU A 240 -8.27 -1.73 20.38
N ALA A 241 -8.07 -1.35 21.65
CA ALA A 241 -8.96 -0.40 22.33
C ALA A 241 -9.00 0.96 21.62
N TYR A 242 -7.83 1.47 21.18
CA TYR A 242 -7.74 2.70 20.41
C TYR A 242 -8.47 2.58 19.06
N SER A 243 -8.27 1.49 18.33
CA SER A 243 -8.97 1.25 17.05
C SER A 243 -10.49 1.18 17.23
N LEU A 244 -10.99 0.52 18.27
CA LEU A 244 -12.43 0.51 18.58
C LEU A 244 -12.95 1.91 18.89
N ALA A 245 -12.24 2.67 19.73
CA ALA A 245 -12.60 4.05 20.04
C ALA A 245 -12.61 4.94 18.78
N MET A 246 -11.66 4.75 17.88
CA MET A 246 -11.59 5.49 16.62
C MET A 246 -12.74 5.15 15.67
N VAL A 247 -13.18 3.89 15.58
CA VAL A 247 -14.36 3.51 14.79
C VAL A 247 -15.60 4.21 15.34
N THR A 248 -15.80 4.22 16.66
CA THR A 248 -16.96 4.90 17.27
C THR A 248 -16.92 6.41 17.10
N LEU A 249 -15.73 7.02 17.19
CA LEU A 249 -15.55 8.44 16.96
C LEU A 249 -15.85 8.78 15.50
N PHE A 250 -15.31 8.00 14.57
CA PHE A 250 -15.49 8.21 13.13
C PHE A 250 -16.94 8.06 12.69
N ASP A 251 -17.65 7.05 13.19
CA ASP A 251 -19.09 6.85 12.94
C ASP A 251 -19.88 8.11 13.30
N SER A 252 -19.65 8.66 14.50
CA SER A 252 -20.31 9.91 14.92
C SER A 252 -19.99 11.08 13.98
N PHE A 253 -18.72 11.28 13.60
CA PHE A 253 -18.33 12.40 12.73
C PHE A 253 -18.86 12.25 11.31
N MET A 254 -18.86 11.03 10.76
CA MET A 254 -19.42 10.75 9.44
C MET A 254 -20.94 10.94 9.41
N GLU A 255 -21.65 10.54 10.47
CA GLU A 255 -23.08 10.80 10.57
C GLU A 255 -23.37 12.30 10.55
N HIS A 256 -22.59 13.11 11.27
CA HIS A 256 -22.74 14.57 11.27
C HIS A 256 -22.43 15.17 9.88
N ALA A 257 -21.34 14.74 9.23
CA ALA A 257 -20.97 15.24 7.90
C ALA A 257 -22.01 14.90 6.82
N VAL A 258 -22.54 13.66 6.82
CA VAL A 258 -23.61 13.25 5.90
C VAL A 258 -24.90 14.01 6.20
N ARG A 259 -25.25 14.20 7.47
CA ARG A 259 -26.43 14.98 7.86
C ARG A 259 -26.35 16.44 7.40
N GLU A 260 -25.19 17.06 7.53
CA GLU A 260 -24.96 18.43 7.07
C GLU A 260 -25.10 18.54 5.54
N LYS A 261 -24.59 17.55 4.80
CA LYS A 261 -24.78 17.46 3.34
C LYS A 261 -26.26 17.31 2.96
N VAL A 262 -26.98 16.40 3.60
CA VAL A 262 -28.43 16.21 3.35
C VAL A 262 -29.22 17.48 3.73
N ASP A 263 -28.80 18.19 4.79
CA ASP A 263 -29.40 19.48 5.15
C ASP A 263 -29.15 20.57 4.11
N MET A 264 -27.95 20.64 3.52
CA MET A 264 -27.67 21.54 2.40
C MET A 264 -28.59 21.22 1.21
N ALA A 265 -28.72 19.94 0.84
CA ALA A 265 -29.63 19.52 -0.23
C ALA A 265 -31.09 19.91 0.10
N ALA A 266 -31.55 19.66 1.32
CA ALA A 266 -32.89 20.03 1.79
C ALA A 266 -33.14 21.55 1.69
N ARG A 267 -32.14 22.39 1.98
CA ARG A 267 -32.24 23.85 1.84
C ARG A 267 -32.44 24.30 0.39
N PHE A 268 -31.70 23.72 -0.56
CA PHE A 268 -31.87 24.03 -1.98
C PHE A 268 -33.24 23.58 -2.50
N ILE A 269 -33.64 22.36 -2.17
CA ILE A 269 -34.95 21.81 -2.55
C ILE A 269 -36.06 22.68 -1.96
N LYS A 270 -35.99 23.01 -0.66
CA LYS A 270 -36.94 23.92 0.00
C LYS A 270 -37.11 25.21 -0.81
N ARG A 271 -36.01 25.85 -1.20
CA ARG A 271 -36.05 27.15 -1.90
C ARG A 271 -36.71 27.05 -3.28
N ASP A 272 -36.46 25.97 -4.02
CA ASP A 272 -37.11 25.73 -5.30
C ASP A 272 -38.64 25.62 -5.16
N PHE A 273 -39.10 24.91 -4.11
CA PHE A 273 -40.51 24.80 -3.81
C PHE A 273 -41.11 26.12 -3.32
N GLU A 274 -40.41 26.88 -2.46
CA GLU A 274 -40.87 28.22 -2.05
C GLU A 274 -41.03 29.15 -3.26
N TYR A 275 -40.12 29.09 -4.23
CA TYR A 275 -40.22 29.86 -5.48
C TYR A 275 -41.47 29.46 -6.29
N ILE A 276 -41.74 28.16 -6.44
CA ILE A 276 -42.91 27.66 -7.18
C ILE A 276 -44.23 28.04 -6.47
N ILE A 277 -44.28 27.87 -5.15
CA ILE A 277 -45.44 28.26 -4.33
C ILE A 277 -45.67 29.77 -4.41
N HIS A 278 -44.59 30.56 -4.39
CA HIS A 278 -44.68 32.01 -4.54
C HIS A 278 -45.21 32.44 -5.92
N LYS A 279 -45.03 31.63 -6.97
CA LYS A 279 -45.66 31.85 -8.28
C LYS A 279 -47.15 31.47 -8.32
N GLY A 280 -47.73 31.05 -7.20
CA GLY A 280 -49.16 30.77 -7.04
C GLY A 280 -49.57 29.33 -7.31
N VAL A 281 -48.63 28.39 -7.33
CA VAL A 281 -48.94 26.96 -7.47
C VAL A 281 -49.45 26.41 -6.14
N ASP A 282 -50.65 25.82 -6.15
CA ASP A 282 -51.20 25.14 -4.97
C ASP A 282 -50.45 23.83 -4.71
N VAL A 283 -49.95 23.68 -3.48
CA VAL A 283 -49.22 22.51 -2.99
C VAL A 283 -50.00 21.21 -3.22
N ARG A 284 -51.32 21.23 -3.05
CA ARG A 284 -52.18 20.04 -3.24
C ARG A 284 -52.35 19.66 -4.72
N SER A 285 -51.99 20.54 -5.64
CA SER A 285 -52.15 20.35 -7.09
C SER A 285 -50.87 19.95 -7.81
N ILE A 286 -49.75 19.79 -7.10
CA ILE A 286 -48.45 19.43 -7.68
C ILE A 286 -48.52 18.03 -8.29
N ARG A 287 -48.67 17.95 -9.61
CA ARG A 287 -48.63 16.69 -10.36
C ARG A 287 -47.19 16.27 -10.62
N GLY A 288 -46.89 14.99 -10.37
CA GLY A 288 -45.55 14.43 -10.59
C GLY A 288 -44.57 14.60 -9.41
N GLY A 289 -45.07 14.91 -8.22
CA GLY A 289 -44.25 15.04 -7.01
C GLY A 289 -43.38 13.80 -6.73
N GLU A 290 -43.91 12.59 -6.92
CA GLU A 290 -43.15 11.34 -6.74
C GLU A 290 -41.99 11.22 -7.73
N ALA A 291 -42.19 11.57 -9.00
CA ALA A 291 -41.13 11.52 -10.02
C ALA A 291 -40.03 12.56 -9.77
N LEU A 292 -40.39 13.72 -9.20
CA LEU A 292 -39.42 14.73 -8.76
C LEU A 292 -38.61 14.21 -7.56
N LEU A 293 -39.27 13.64 -6.55
CA LEU A 293 -38.60 13.05 -5.39
C LEU A 293 -37.70 11.87 -5.80
N ALA A 294 -38.12 11.03 -6.75
CA ALA A 294 -37.30 9.94 -7.27
C ALA A 294 -36.01 10.45 -7.90
N ARG A 295 -36.07 11.55 -8.68
CA ARG A 295 -34.87 12.18 -9.24
C ARG A 295 -33.95 12.79 -8.17
N ILE A 296 -34.53 13.34 -7.10
CA ILE A 296 -33.75 13.85 -5.96
C ILE A 296 -33.02 12.70 -5.26
N VAL A 297 -33.71 11.59 -5.01
CA VAL A 297 -33.12 10.37 -4.41
C VAL A 297 -32.02 9.80 -5.32
N GLU A 298 -32.25 9.72 -6.64
CA GLU A 298 -31.24 9.24 -7.61
C GLU A 298 -30.03 10.19 -7.73
N ALA A 299 -30.22 11.50 -7.56
CA ALA A 299 -29.14 12.49 -7.63
C ALA A 299 -28.27 12.54 -6.35
N HIS A 300 -28.79 12.05 -5.22
CA HIS A 300 -28.12 12.11 -3.92
C HIS A 300 -27.98 10.72 -3.32
N ALA A 301 -26.80 10.10 -3.50
CA ALA A 301 -26.50 8.76 -3.01
C ALA A 301 -26.55 8.61 -1.47
N GLU A 302 -26.62 9.71 -0.71
CA GLU A 302 -26.78 9.70 0.74
C GLU A 302 -28.25 9.76 1.21
N VAL A 303 -29.20 9.90 0.28
CA VAL A 303 -30.63 9.98 0.58
C VAL A 303 -31.27 8.64 0.23
N ALA A 304 -31.76 7.91 1.23
CA ALA A 304 -32.46 6.64 1.03
C ALA A 304 -33.87 6.85 0.47
N GLY A 305 -34.53 7.92 0.92
CA GLY A 305 -35.90 8.24 0.53
C GLY A 305 -36.25 9.69 0.84
N ALA A 306 -37.33 10.17 0.22
CA ALA A 306 -37.82 11.52 0.41
C ALA A 306 -39.35 11.52 0.45
N GLU A 307 -39.93 12.34 1.31
CA GLU A 307 -41.38 12.52 1.42
C GLU A 307 -41.77 14.00 1.50
N MET A 308 -42.93 14.30 0.91
CA MET A 308 -43.62 15.58 1.00
C MET A 308 -44.87 15.41 1.85
N VAL A 309 -45.00 16.20 2.91
CA VAL A 309 -46.07 16.07 3.90
C VAL A 309 -46.71 17.44 4.15
N LEU A 310 -48.03 17.50 4.20
CA LEU A 310 -48.75 18.70 4.62
C LEU A 310 -48.58 18.98 6.12
N PRO A 311 -48.85 20.22 6.60
CA PRO A 311 -48.79 20.54 8.02
C PRO A 311 -49.72 19.69 8.91
N ASP A 312 -50.80 19.17 8.32
CA ASP A 312 -51.78 18.27 8.95
C ASP A 312 -51.31 16.80 9.02
N GLY A 313 -50.11 16.50 8.49
CA GLY A 313 -49.53 15.16 8.46
C GLY A 313 -49.93 14.33 7.25
N THR A 314 -50.72 14.87 6.31
CA THR A 314 -51.13 14.13 5.11
C THR A 314 -49.96 14.02 4.13
N MET A 315 -49.62 12.79 3.71
CA MET A 315 -48.55 12.55 2.75
C MET A 315 -49.01 12.91 1.33
N LEU A 316 -48.26 13.78 0.65
CA LEU A 316 -48.52 14.22 -0.72
C LEU A 316 -47.80 13.37 -1.77
N ALA A 317 -46.55 12.99 -1.48
CA ALA A 317 -45.72 12.18 -2.36
C ALA A 317 -44.57 11.55 -1.55
N SER A 318 -44.12 10.38 -1.99
CA SER A 318 -42.94 9.69 -1.43
C SER A 318 -42.14 9.04 -2.55
N ALA A 319 -40.81 8.97 -2.42
CA ALA A 319 -39.96 8.18 -3.28
C ALA A 319 -38.79 7.57 -2.51
N GLY A 320 -38.26 6.45 -3.00
CA GLY A 320 -37.18 5.70 -2.34
C GLY A 320 -37.63 4.88 -1.13
N ASP A 321 -36.68 4.50 -0.29
CA ASP A 321 -36.92 3.72 0.92
C ASP A 321 -37.13 4.63 2.13
N ILE A 322 -38.40 4.89 2.45
CA ILE A 322 -38.84 5.66 3.61
C ILE A 322 -38.96 4.80 4.88
N THR A 323 -38.76 3.47 4.78
CA THR A 323 -38.94 2.54 5.91
C THR A 323 -37.67 2.31 6.72
N GLN A 324 -36.51 2.70 6.19
CA GLN A 324 -35.26 2.66 6.93
C GLN A 324 -35.26 3.70 8.04
N GLY A 325 -35.01 3.25 9.27
CA GLY A 325 -34.96 4.07 10.49
C GLY A 325 -33.71 4.98 10.59
N GLY A 326 -33.34 5.63 9.49
CA GLY A 326 -32.30 6.65 9.45
C GLY A 326 -32.77 7.98 10.06
N HIS A 327 -31.83 8.88 10.31
CA HIS A 327 -32.16 10.24 10.74
C HIS A 327 -32.95 10.96 9.65
N ILE A 328 -33.99 11.71 10.04
CA ILE A 328 -34.84 12.46 9.12
C ILE A 328 -34.43 13.93 9.17
N VAL A 329 -34.13 14.51 8.01
CA VAL A 329 -33.91 15.96 7.86
C VAL A 329 -35.23 16.57 7.38
N GLU A 330 -35.91 17.28 8.27
CA GLU A 330 -37.19 17.94 8.00
C GLU A 330 -37.01 19.44 7.80
N ARG A 331 -37.59 19.98 6.73
CA ARG A 331 -37.61 21.42 6.44
C ARG A 331 -39.04 21.87 6.10
N SER A 332 -39.51 22.89 6.81
CA SER A 332 -40.77 23.57 6.50
C SER A 332 -40.59 24.44 5.25
N VAL A 333 -41.53 24.35 4.32
CA VAL A 333 -41.63 25.17 3.12
C VAL A 333 -42.72 26.21 3.39
N ASP A 334 -42.33 27.47 3.43
CA ASP A 334 -43.24 28.54 3.83
C ASP A 334 -43.81 29.25 2.59
N GLY A 335 -45.12 29.49 2.59
CA GLY A 335 -45.77 30.37 1.63
C GLY A 335 -45.66 31.83 2.09
N TYR A 336 -45.28 32.74 1.18
CA TYR A 336 -45.36 34.18 1.43
C TYR A 336 -46.33 34.84 0.44
N TRP A 337 -47.42 35.41 0.94
CA TRP A 337 -48.41 36.14 0.15
C TRP A 337 -48.14 37.66 0.20
N PRO A 338 -48.26 38.42 -0.90
CA PRO A 338 -47.97 39.85 -0.93
C PRO A 338 -49.07 40.72 -0.29
N SER A 339 -49.70 40.27 0.80
CA SER A 339 -50.60 41.10 1.59
C SER A 339 -49.84 41.89 2.65
N ARG A 340 -50.42 43.01 3.12
CA ARG A 340 -49.81 43.95 4.09
C ARG A 340 -49.44 43.32 5.46
N PHE A 341 -49.76 42.05 5.68
CA PHE A 341 -49.39 41.28 6.85
C PHE A 341 -48.40 40.18 6.44
N ARG A 342 -47.12 40.38 6.78
CA ARG A 342 -46.02 39.42 6.62
C ARG A 342 -46.20 38.18 7.51
N GLN A 343 -47.24 37.37 7.32
CA GLN A 343 -47.34 36.07 7.99
C GLN A 343 -46.80 34.99 7.06
N ARG A 344 -45.72 34.32 7.48
CA ARG A 344 -45.26 33.07 6.90
C ARG A 344 -46.22 31.98 7.35
N GLU A 345 -46.95 31.39 6.41
CA GLU A 345 -47.76 30.20 6.67
C GLU A 345 -47.00 28.97 6.15
N GLU A 346 -46.88 27.94 6.99
CA GLU A 346 -46.27 26.67 6.61
C GLU A 346 -47.17 25.99 5.57
N ALA A 347 -46.67 25.83 4.35
CA ALA A 347 -47.45 25.28 3.24
C ALA A 347 -47.24 23.76 3.11
N MET A 348 -46.04 23.28 3.38
CA MET A 348 -45.64 21.87 3.27
C MET A 348 -44.36 21.61 4.09
N ARG A 349 -44.06 20.35 4.40
CA ARG A 349 -42.77 19.89 4.91
C ARG A 349 -42.14 18.90 3.94
N ILE A 350 -40.84 19.04 3.74
CA ILE A 350 -40.01 18.10 2.99
C ILE A 350 -39.16 17.35 4.01
N ARG A 351 -39.17 16.02 3.92
CA ARG A 351 -38.37 15.14 4.77
C ARG A 351 -37.49 14.27 3.90
N LEU A 352 -36.19 14.34 4.17
CA LEU A 352 -35.18 13.49 3.52
C LEU A 352 -34.70 12.46 4.54
N HIS A 353 -34.74 11.20 4.16
CA HIS A 353 -34.26 10.07 4.96
C HIS A 353 -32.80 9.81 4.60
N VAL A 354 -31.92 9.88 5.59
CA VAL A 354 -30.49 9.59 5.41
C VAL A 354 -30.27 8.09 5.19
N ASP A 355 -29.45 7.74 4.19
CA ASP A 355 -29.05 6.35 3.94
C ASP A 355 -27.96 5.90 4.93
N ASN A 356 -28.34 5.03 5.86
CA ASN A 356 -27.42 4.42 6.81
C ASN A 356 -26.42 3.47 6.12
N ALA A 357 -26.76 2.89 4.95
CA ALA A 357 -25.85 2.02 4.22
C ALA A 357 -24.64 2.79 3.68
N HIS A 358 -24.86 4.04 3.24
CA HIS A 358 -23.79 4.94 2.82
C HIS A 358 -22.81 5.27 3.97
N VAL A 359 -23.34 5.61 5.15
CA VAL A 359 -22.52 5.85 6.36
C VAL A 359 -21.75 4.57 6.74
N ALA A 360 -22.44 3.44 6.77
CA ALA A 360 -21.84 2.14 7.11
C ALA A 360 -20.73 1.72 6.12
N ALA A 361 -20.84 2.08 4.84
CA ALA A 361 -19.80 1.83 3.86
C ALA A 361 -18.51 2.62 4.16
N GLY A 362 -18.64 3.90 4.55
CA GLY A 362 -17.51 4.73 5.00
C GLY A 362 -16.84 4.17 6.26
N VAL A 363 -17.64 3.81 7.27
CA VAL A 363 -17.15 3.19 8.52
C VAL A 363 -16.47 1.85 8.26
N ARG A 364 -17.01 1.04 7.34
CA ARG A 364 -16.39 -0.23 6.93
C ARG A 364 -15.04 0.00 6.29
N SER A 365 -14.89 1.02 5.44
CA SER A 365 -13.61 1.36 4.81
C SER A 365 -12.54 1.70 5.86
N LEU A 366 -12.86 2.59 6.81
CA LEU A 366 -11.94 2.89 7.93
C LEU A 366 -11.65 1.66 8.79
N SER A 367 -12.66 0.81 9.06
CA SER A 367 -12.48 -0.40 9.85
C SER A 367 -11.45 -1.34 9.21
N VAL A 368 -11.44 -1.45 7.88
CA VAL A 368 -10.45 -2.23 7.14
C VAL A 368 -9.05 -1.58 7.23
N ASP A 369 -8.93 -0.25 7.16
CA ASP A 369 -7.67 0.49 7.41
C ASP A 369 -7.10 0.18 8.80
N LEU A 370 -7.94 0.26 9.83
CA LEU A 370 -7.54 0.05 11.23
C LEU A 370 -7.14 -1.40 11.50
N VAL A 371 -7.85 -2.37 10.94
CA VAL A 371 -7.47 -3.80 11.04
C VAL A 371 -6.12 -4.05 10.36
N THR A 372 -5.91 -3.48 9.18
CA THR A 372 -4.64 -3.62 8.45
C THR A 372 -3.50 -3.02 9.25
N SER A 373 -3.67 -1.80 9.75
CA SER A 373 -2.65 -1.15 10.55
C SER A 373 -2.41 -1.86 11.89
N PHE A 374 -3.43 -2.48 12.49
CA PHE A 374 -3.27 -3.36 13.65
C PHE A 374 -2.42 -4.59 13.32
N VAL A 375 -2.64 -5.26 12.18
CA VAL A 375 -1.80 -6.38 11.72
C VAL A 375 -0.35 -5.93 11.50
N ILE A 376 -0.14 -4.82 10.79
CA ILE A 376 1.19 -4.22 10.58
C ILE A 376 1.87 -3.95 11.93
N SER A 377 1.12 -3.37 12.87
CA SER A 377 1.62 -3.04 14.20
C SER A 377 1.98 -4.27 15.02
N LEU A 378 1.20 -5.35 14.96
CA LEU A 378 1.53 -6.61 15.63
C LEU A 378 2.81 -7.24 15.06
N LEU A 379 2.97 -7.24 13.73
CA LEU A 379 4.18 -7.73 13.07
C LEU A 379 5.40 -6.89 13.44
N PHE A 380 5.26 -5.56 13.39
CA PHE A 380 6.29 -4.61 13.78
C PHE A 380 6.69 -4.80 15.26
N LEU A 381 5.70 -4.95 16.14
CA LEU A 381 5.91 -5.20 17.56
C LEU A 381 6.62 -6.54 17.81
N MET A 382 6.24 -7.60 17.09
CA MET A 382 6.88 -8.91 17.20
C MET A 382 8.37 -8.85 16.82
N GLU A 383 8.72 -8.17 15.72
CA GLU A 383 10.12 -8.04 15.30
C GLU A 383 10.91 -7.12 16.22
N LEU A 384 10.31 -6.01 16.64
CA LEU A 384 10.98 -5.03 17.48
C LEU A 384 11.17 -5.54 18.92
N ALA A 385 10.21 -6.29 19.47
CA ALA A 385 10.36 -6.97 20.77
C ALA A 385 11.57 -7.92 20.79
N ARG A 386 11.88 -8.57 19.67
CA ARG A 386 13.10 -9.40 19.53
C ARG A 386 14.36 -8.55 19.48
N LEU A 387 14.35 -7.44 18.75
CA LEU A 387 15.47 -6.49 18.73
C LEU A 387 15.73 -5.90 20.13
N LEU A 388 14.67 -5.53 20.87
CA LEU A 388 14.71 -5.09 22.26
C LEU A 388 15.36 -6.13 23.18
N SER A 389 14.97 -7.41 23.03
CA SER A 389 15.58 -8.51 23.79
C SER A 389 17.09 -8.60 23.54
N MET A 390 17.53 -8.45 22.29
CA MET A 390 18.97 -8.41 21.95
C MET A 390 19.69 -7.23 22.61
N VAL A 391 19.13 -6.02 22.52
CA VAL A 391 19.71 -4.82 23.15
C VAL A 391 19.82 -4.99 24.66
N SER A 392 18.78 -5.51 25.30
CA SER A 392 18.77 -5.76 26.74
C SER A 392 19.88 -6.73 27.16
N VAL A 393 20.08 -7.82 26.43
CA VAL A 393 21.16 -8.79 26.74
C VAL A 393 22.54 -8.13 26.60
N ARG A 394 22.72 -7.29 25.59
CA ARG A 394 23.99 -6.57 25.37
C ARG A 394 24.26 -5.55 26.48
N PHE A 395 23.25 -4.80 26.91
CA PHE A 395 23.39 -3.82 27.99
C PHE A 395 23.71 -4.48 29.34
N THR A 396 23.06 -5.60 29.66
CA THR A 396 23.37 -6.39 30.87
C THR A 396 24.81 -6.89 30.84
N ARG A 397 25.32 -7.32 29.67
CA ARG A 397 26.73 -7.71 29.52
C ARG A 397 27.70 -6.55 29.75
N SER A 398 27.43 -5.37 29.20
CA SER A 398 28.33 -4.22 29.38
C SER A 398 28.40 -3.77 30.84
N MET A 399 27.28 -3.85 31.57
CA MET A 399 27.25 -3.57 33.01
C MET A 399 28.04 -4.62 33.81
N LEU A 400 27.82 -5.92 33.54
CA LEU A 400 28.57 -6.99 34.20
C LEU A 400 30.08 -6.94 33.89
N ALA A 401 30.45 -6.52 32.68
CA ALA A 401 31.85 -6.33 32.30
C ALA A 401 32.48 -5.12 33.00
N ALA A 402 31.74 -4.01 33.16
CA ALA A 402 32.20 -2.83 33.89
C ALA A 402 32.36 -3.10 35.40
N GLU A 403 31.48 -3.89 36.01
CA GLU A 403 31.61 -4.34 37.40
C GLU A 403 32.77 -5.34 37.59
N GLY A 404 33.00 -6.22 36.62
CA GLY A 404 34.12 -7.17 36.62
C GLY A 404 35.49 -6.50 36.55
N ASP A 405 35.62 -5.39 35.83
CA ASP A 405 36.86 -4.63 35.70
C ASP A 405 37.15 -3.77 36.95
N ALA A 406 36.10 -3.25 37.61
CA ALA A 406 36.22 -2.55 38.90
C ALA A 406 36.61 -3.47 40.07
N GLY A 407 36.24 -4.75 40.01
CA GLY A 407 36.59 -5.76 41.02
C GLY A 407 37.98 -6.41 40.84
N GLN A 408 38.64 -6.18 39.69
CA GLN A 408 39.95 -6.77 39.39
C GLN A 408 41.13 -5.88 39.80
N THR A 409 40.91 -4.57 40.00
CA THR A 409 41.93 -3.61 40.45
C THR A 409 42.25 -3.71 41.94
N THR A 410 41.42 -4.37 42.75
CA THR A 410 41.62 -4.54 44.21
C THR A 410 42.14 -5.91 44.62
N ARG A 411 42.34 -6.86 43.68
CA ARG A 411 42.79 -8.23 44.00
C ARG A 411 44.05 -8.64 43.25
N LYS A 412 45.09 -7.80 43.33
CA LYS A 412 46.46 -8.11 42.91
C LYS A 412 47.46 -8.02 44.07
N VAL A 413 47.11 -8.54 45.24
CA VAL A 413 48.09 -8.89 46.28
C VAL A 413 47.65 -10.19 46.96
N THR A 414 48.60 -11.13 47.03
CA THR A 414 48.65 -12.42 47.77
C THR A 414 47.75 -13.59 47.34
N GLY A 415 48.41 -14.71 46.99
CA GLY A 415 47.92 -16.06 47.32
C GLY A 415 47.76 -17.05 46.16
N ARG A 416 48.76 -17.91 46.00
CA ARG A 416 48.75 -19.15 45.20
C ARG A 416 47.76 -20.16 45.81
N ALA A 417 46.65 -20.49 45.14
CA ALA A 417 45.81 -21.64 45.49
C ALA A 417 45.05 -22.25 44.29
N LYS A 418 45.55 -23.42 43.91
CA LYS A 418 44.94 -24.61 43.28
C LYS A 418 43.41 -24.61 43.05
N GLY A 419 43.03 -24.74 41.78
CA GLY A 419 41.98 -25.64 41.29
C GLY A 419 40.58 -25.57 41.91
N ARG A 420 39.71 -24.74 41.33
CA ARG A 420 38.31 -25.11 41.11
C ARG A 420 37.75 -24.26 39.97
N THR A 421 37.58 -24.92 38.82
CA THR A 421 36.94 -24.41 37.61
C THR A 421 35.45 -24.18 37.93
N ILE A 422 35.14 -23.05 38.57
CA ILE A 422 33.75 -22.59 38.71
C ILE A 422 33.33 -22.15 37.30
N GLY A 423 32.28 -22.81 36.81
CA GLY A 423 31.91 -22.90 35.41
C GLY A 423 31.93 -21.56 34.68
N ARG A 424 32.48 -21.60 33.46
CA ARG A 424 32.10 -20.70 32.37
C ARG A 424 30.57 -20.63 32.39
N THR A 425 30.02 -19.54 32.93
CA THR A 425 28.65 -19.17 32.67
C THR A 425 28.49 -19.22 31.17
N ALA A 426 27.61 -20.11 30.70
CA ALA A 426 27.27 -20.26 29.30
C ALA A 426 26.86 -18.86 28.79
N GLY A 427 27.83 -18.16 28.21
CA GLY A 427 27.62 -16.82 27.70
C GLY A 427 26.62 -16.94 26.58
N VAL A 428 25.40 -16.50 26.81
CA VAL A 428 24.28 -16.48 25.85
C VAL A 428 24.73 -15.71 24.62
N THR A 429 25.34 -16.39 23.65
CA THR A 429 25.84 -15.82 22.40
C THR A 429 24.66 -15.15 21.71
N VAL A 430 24.77 -13.84 21.42
CA VAL A 430 23.81 -13.17 20.55
C VAL A 430 23.97 -13.83 19.19
N CYS A 431 22.97 -14.62 18.77
CA CYS A 431 23.04 -15.33 17.50
C CYS A 431 23.02 -14.30 16.37
N THR A 432 24.06 -14.32 15.52
CA THR A 432 24.16 -13.54 14.28
C THR A 432 22.86 -13.60 13.46
N SER A 433 22.19 -14.75 13.47
CA SER A 433 20.87 -14.97 12.86
C SER A 433 19.75 -14.01 13.36
N GLN A 434 19.71 -13.65 14.64
CA GLN A 434 18.67 -12.74 15.16
C GLN A 434 18.91 -11.29 14.71
N ALA A 435 20.17 -10.85 14.67
CA ALA A 435 20.55 -9.53 14.15
C ALA A 435 20.24 -9.41 12.66
N LEU A 436 20.58 -10.44 11.88
CA LEU A 436 20.26 -10.55 10.46
C LEU A 436 18.75 -10.53 10.18
N ARG A 437 17.95 -11.18 11.05
CA ARG A 437 16.48 -11.14 10.93
C ARG A 437 15.95 -9.72 11.09
N ALA A 438 16.37 -9.01 12.14
CA ALA A 438 15.90 -7.66 12.39
C ALA A 438 16.40 -6.65 11.34
N ALA A 439 17.64 -6.80 10.87
CA ALA A 439 18.17 -6.00 9.78
C ALA A 439 17.44 -6.27 8.46
N GLY A 440 17.14 -7.54 8.15
CA GLY A 440 16.31 -7.92 7.01
C GLY A 440 14.91 -7.32 7.09
N PHE A 441 14.26 -7.39 8.26
CA PHE A 441 12.96 -6.76 8.48
C PHE A 441 13.00 -5.26 8.16
N LEU A 442 13.93 -4.49 8.74
CA LEU A 442 14.02 -3.04 8.53
C LEU A 442 14.38 -2.66 7.08
N PHE A 443 15.27 -3.43 6.44
CA PHE A 443 15.63 -3.21 5.05
C PHE A 443 14.41 -3.37 4.14
N PHE A 444 13.70 -4.49 4.27
CA PHE A 444 12.53 -4.80 3.42
C PHE A 444 11.31 -3.96 3.77
N LEU A 445 11.18 -3.51 5.02
CA LEU A 445 10.17 -2.53 5.43
C LEU A 445 10.28 -1.24 4.62
N GLY A 446 11.49 -0.73 4.38
CA GLY A 446 11.71 0.46 3.56
C GLY A 446 11.72 0.16 2.07
N TYR A 447 12.47 -0.86 1.65
CA TYR A 447 12.68 -1.17 0.23
C TYR A 447 11.37 -1.50 -0.50
N ASP A 448 10.50 -2.31 0.09
CA ASP A 448 9.25 -2.74 -0.54
C ASP A 448 8.10 -1.74 -0.39
N MET A 449 8.33 -0.53 0.17
CA MET A 449 7.27 0.49 0.25
C MET A 449 6.72 0.89 -1.13
N GLY A 450 7.55 0.82 -2.17
CA GLY A 450 7.17 1.17 -3.53
C GLY A 450 6.53 0.05 -4.34
N ILE A 451 6.60 -1.21 -3.87
CA ILE A 451 6.48 -2.39 -4.75
C ILE A 451 5.11 -2.51 -5.46
N SER A 452 4.03 -2.02 -4.83
CA SER A 452 2.66 -2.14 -5.34
C SER A 452 2.28 -1.09 -6.39
N PHE A 453 3.06 -0.01 -6.54
CA PHE A 453 2.69 1.11 -7.42
C PHE A 453 3.78 1.52 -8.42
N ILE A 454 4.91 0.79 -8.51
CA ILE A 454 5.96 1.06 -9.52
C ILE A 454 5.38 1.13 -10.95
N PRO A 455 4.52 0.18 -11.40
CA PRO A 455 3.93 0.26 -12.74
C PRO A 455 3.01 1.46 -12.92
N LEU A 456 2.32 1.87 -11.85
CA LEU A 456 1.40 3.01 -11.87
C LEU A 456 2.20 4.31 -12.02
N LEU A 457 3.27 4.47 -11.24
CA LEU A 457 4.16 5.60 -11.37
C LEU A 457 4.82 5.67 -12.75
N ALA A 458 5.20 4.53 -13.34
CA ALA A 458 5.78 4.50 -14.67
C ALA A 458 4.82 5.04 -15.76
N ARG A 459 3.51 4.85 -15.60
CA ARG A 459 2.48 5.38 -16.54
C ARG A 459 2.30 6.88 -16.45
N ASN A 460 2.70 7.52 -15.35
CA ASN A 460 2.63 8.98 -15.23
C ASN A 460 3.57 9.69 -16.21
N PHE A 461 4.66 9.03 -16.62
CA PHE A 461 5.61 9.56 -17.59
C PHE A 461 5.18 9.20 -19.03
N LYS A 462 4.19 9.92 -19.60
CA LYS A 462 3.53 9.64 -20.91
C LYS A 462 4.41 9.82 -22.18
N ALA A 463 5.74 9.71 -22.08
CA ALA A 463 6.63 9.90 -23.23
C ALA A 463 6.94 8.57 -23.94
N PRO A 464 6.66 8.42 -25.25
CA PRO A 464 6.98 7.20 -25.97
C PRO A 464 8.50 6.96 -26.01
N LEU A 465 8.94 5.87 -25.39
CA LEU A 465 10.34 5.44 -25.36
C LEU A 465 10.56 4.23 -26.27
N TRP A 466 11.55 4.35 -27.16
CA TRP A 466 12.04 3.28 -28.04
C TRP A 466 10.98 2.59 -28.91
N GLY A 467 9.82 3.21 -29.15
CA GLY A 467 8.73 2.62 -29.93
C GLY A 467 7.97 1.49 -29.22
N PHE A 468 8.20 1.27 -27.93
CA PHE A 468 7.43 0.30 -27.14
C PHE A 468 6.04 0.84 -26.79
N SER A 469 5.06 -0.05 -26.59
CA SER A 469 3.73 0.33 -26.10
C SER A 469 3.80 0.82 -24.64
N GLU A 470 2.82 1.62 -24.23
CA GLU A 470 2.67 2.11 -22.85
C GLU A 470 2.66 0.96 -21.83
N GLN A 471 2.03 -0.17 -22.20
CA GLN A 471 1.96 -1.36 -21.35
C GLN A 471 3.36 -1.96 -21.12
N VAL A 472 4.16 -2.15 -22.17
CA VAL A 472 5.52 -2.69 -22.02
C VAL A 472 6.40 -1.73 -21.22
N GLN A 473 6.28 -0.42 -21.47
CA GLN A 473 7.03 0.62 -20.78
C GLN A 473 6.79 0.62 -19.26
N ALA A 474 5.54 0.39 -18.82
CA ALA A 474 5.19 0.31 -17.40
C ALA A 474 5.87 -0.86 -16.66
N GLY A 475 6.30 -1.92 -17.38
CA GLY A 475 7.00 -3.07 -16.81
C GLY A 475 8.53 -2.95 -16.75
N LEU A 476 9.12 -2.05 -17.54
CA LEU A 476 10.57 -1.91 -17.68
C LEU A 476 11.32 -1.61 -16.36
N PRO A 477 10.81 -0.74 -15.46
CA PRO A 477 11.51 -0.46 -14.20
C PRO A 477 11.67 -1.70 -13.32
N ILE A 478 10.65 -2.56 -13.26
CA ILE A 478 10.67 -3.82 -12.50
C ILE A 478 11.69 -4.78 -13.12
N SER A 479 11.69 -4.92 -14.45
CA SER A 479 12.65 -5.77 -15.15
C SER A 479 14.10 -5.29 -14.95
N ALA A 480 14.35 -3.98 -15.00
CA ALA A 480 15.67 -3.40 -14.76
C ALA A 480 16.16 -3.66 -13.33
N GLU A 481 15.27 -3.51 -12.35
CA GLU A 481 15.55 -3.85 -10.95
C GLU A 481 16.00 -5.31 -10.81
N MET A 482 15.26 -6.24 -11.41
CA MET A 482 15.56 -7.68 -11.32
C MET A 482 16.85 -8.08 -12.05
N ILE A 483 17.18 -7.43 -13.18
CA ILE A 483 18.45 -7.64 -13.90
C ILE A 483 19.61 -7.21 -13.00
N CYS A 484 19.58 -5.99 -12.48
CA CYS A 484 20.63 -5.46 -11.63
C CYS A 484 20.76 -6.24 -10.32
N ALA A 485 19.65 -6.71 -9.75
CA ALA A 485 19.65 -7.62 -8.61
C ALA A 485 20.38 -8.92 -8.96
N GLY A 486 20.06 -9.57 -10.08
CA GLY A 486 20.75 -10.79 -10.53
C GLY A 486 22.27 -10.62 -10.66
N VAL A 487 22.71 -9.51 -11.24
CA VAL A 487 24.16 -9.16 -11.33
C VAL A 487 24.76 -8.97 -9.94
N ALA A 488 24.07 -8.24 -9.06
CA ALA A 488 24.52 -8.02 -7.68
C ALA A 488 24.62 -9.31 -6.87
N LEU A 489 23.69 -10.26 -7.05
CA LEU A 489 23.77 -11.58 -6.39
C LEU A 489 25.09 -12.30 -6.73
N LEU A 490 25.53 -12.26 -7.99
CA LEU A 490 26.78 -12.89 -8.43
C LEU A 490 28.01 -12.18 -7.83
N LEU A 491 27.99 -10.84 -7.81
CA LEU A 491 29.10 -10.04 -7.27
C LEU A 491 29.19 -10.10 -5.73
N ALA A 492 28.06 -10.29 -5.04
CA ALA A 492 27.99 -10.33 -3.59
C ALA A 492 28.86 -11.45 -2.99
N GLY A 493 28.99 -12.58 -3.67
CA GLY A 493 29.87 -13.68 -3.25
C GLY A 493 31.33 -13.24 -3.19
N ILE A 494 31.82 -12.64 -4.28
CA ILE A 494 33.20 -12.13 -4.38
C ILE A 494 33.46 -11.04 -3.33
N LEU A 495 32.50 -10.13 -3.16
CA LEU A 495 32.62 -9.03 -2.21
C LEU A 495 32.63 -9.53 -0.75
N SER A 496 31.81 -10.54 -0.46
CA SER A 496 31.74 -11.16 0.87
C SER A 496 32.98 -11.98 1.21
N GLU A 497 33.63 -12.61 0.22
CA GLU A 497 34.92 -13.28 0.41
C GLU A 497 36.04 -12.29 0.74
N ARG A 498 36.05 -11.10 0.10
CA ARG A 498 37.12 -10.10 0.29
C ARG A 498 36.93 -9.20 1.52
N PHE A 499 35.71 -8.72 1.77
CA PHE A 499 35.42 -7.70 2.79
C PHE A 499 34.50 -8.20 3.91
N GLY A 500 34.02 -9.44 3.82
CA GLY A 500 33.05 -10.01 4.75
C GLY A 500 31.60 -9.64 4.40
N TRP A 501 30.66 -10.50 4.82
CA TRP A 501 29.23 -10.36 4.54
C TRP A 501 28.60 -9.09 5.14
N ARG A 502 29.11 -8.58 6.27
CA ARG A 502 28.60 -7.35 6.91
C ARG A 502 28.84 -6.11 6.03
N MET A 503 29.98 -6.06 5.34
CA MET A 503 30.30 -4.95 4.43
C MET A 503 29.47 -5.04 3.17
N ALA A 504 29.27 -6.25 2.66
CA ALA A 504 28.38 -6.48 1.53
C ALA A 504 26.93 -6.04 1.84
N PHE A 505 26.44 -6.31 3.06
CA PHE A 505 25.13 -5.81 3.50
C PHE A 505 25.10 -4.28 3.55
N ALA A 506 26.06 -3.65 4.23
CA ALA A 506 26.08 -2.19 4.38
C ALA A 506 26.20 -1.47 3.04
N LEU A 507 27.07 -1.95 2.14
CA LEU A 507 27.21 -1.41 0.78
C LEU A 507 25.92 -1.59 -0.02
N GLY A 508 25.28 -2.76 0.10
CA GLY A 508 23.99 -3.02 -0.53
C GLY A 508 22.88 -2.08 -0.03
N ALA A 509 22.80 -1.84 1.29
CA ALA A 509 21.83 -0.91 1.87
C ALA A 509 22.05 0.53 1.40
N VAL A 510 23.30 1.00 1.37
CA VAL A 510 23.64 2.33 0.85
C VAL A 510 23.33 2.45 -0.64
N ALA A 511 23.65 1.43 -1.44
CA ALA A 511 23.34 1.40 -2.87
C ALA A 511 21.82 1.40 -3.12
N ALA A 512 21.05 0.65 -2.33
CA ALA A 512 19.60 0.64 -2.40
C ALA A 512 19.00 2.02 -2.08
N SER A 513 19.47 2.68 -1.01
CA SER A 513 19.07 4.04 -0.65
C SER A 513 19.41 5.05 -1.73
N ALA A 514 20.59 4.98 -2.34
CA ALA A 514 20.95 5.86 -3.46
C ALA A 514 19.98 5.68 -4.64
N GLY A 515 19.62 4.43 -4.99
CA GLY A 515 18.60 4.14 -5.98
C GLY A 515 17.22 4.70 -5.63
N LEU A 516 16.82 4.64 -4.36
CA LEU A 516 15.55 5.21 -3.88
C LEU A 516 15.53 6.73 -3.99
N ILE A 517 16.63 7.42 -3.63
CA ILE A 517 16.77 8.87 -3.80
C ILE A 517 16.72 9.26 -5.28
N MET A 518 17.38 8.51 -6.16
CA MET A 518 17.27 8.72 -7.62
C MET A 518 15.83 8.49 -8.12
N GLY A 519 15.09 7.58 -7.49
CA GLY A 519 13.68 7.33 -7.83
C GLY A 519 12.76 8.47 -7.40
N TRP A 520 13.02 9.09 -6.26
CA TRP A 520 12.34 10.32 -5.83
C TRP A 520 12.65 11.50 -6.77
N ALA A 521 13.90 11.63 -7.22
CA ALA A 521 14.31 12.69 -8.15
C ALA A 521 14.00 12.40 -9.64
N ALA A 522 13.29 11.30 -9.93
CA ALA A 522 13.05 10.87 -11.30
C ALA A 522 11.93 11.70 -11.96
N THR A 523 12.30 12.53 -12.94
CA THR A 523 11.35 13.34 -13.74
C THR A 523 10.99 12.70 -15.08
N SER A 524 11.54 11.53 -15.39
CA SER A 524 11.33 10.82 -16.65
C SER A 524 11.41 9.30 -16.47
N LEU A 525 10.76 8.56 -17.38
CA LEU A 525 10.77 7.09 -17.35
C LEU A 525 12.19 6.47 -17.40
N PRO A 526 13.16 6.97 -18.21
CA PRO A 526 14.53 6.43 -18.20
C PRO A 526 15.24 6.68 -16.87
N ALA A 527 15.03 7.85 -16.26
CA ALA A 527 15.56 8.14 -14.94
C ALA A 527 14.99 7.15 -13.90
N LEU A 528 13.70 6.84 -13.97
CA LEU A 528 13.06 5.83 -13.11
C LEU A 528 13.64 4.42 -13.35
N ILE A 529 13.88 4.02 -14.60
CA ILE A 529 14.49 2.72 -14.95
C ILE A 529 15.90 2.61 -14.35
N VAL A 530 16.73 3.65 -14.51
CA VAL A 530 18.09 3.68 -13.93
C VAL A 530 18.04 3.67 -12.41
N ALA A 531 17.14 4.45 -11.81
CA ALA A 531 16.93 4.47 -10.36
C ALA A 531 16.56 3.10 -9.80
N ARG A 532 15.64 2.38 -10.48
CA ARG A 532 15.25 1.02 -10.10
C ARG A 532 16.34 -0.02 -10.34
N GLY A 533 17.11 0.10 -11.41
CA GLY A 533 18.32 -0.70 -11.60
C GLY A 533 19.31 -0.53 -10.44
N ALA A 534 19.60 0.70 -10.03
CA ALA A 534 20.48 0.98 -8.90
C ALA A 534 19.92 0.44 -7.56
N SER A 535 18.63 0.61 -7.31
CA SER A 535 17.95 0.01 -6.14
C SER A 535 18.05 -1.51 -6.14
N GLY A 536 17.80 -2.15 -7.29
CA GLY A 536 17.86 -3.59 -7.47
C GLY A 536 19.27 -4.15 -7.23
N PHE A 537 20.31 -3.42 -7.65
CA PHE A 537 21.69 -3.77 -7.33
C PHE A 537 21.93 -3.83 -5.81
N GLY A 538 21.46 -2.84 -5.07
CA GLY A 538 21.55 -2.82 -3.61
C GLY A 538 20.77 -3.98 -2.95
N PHE A 539 19.55 -4.24 -3.41
CA PHE A 539 18.73 -5.36 -2.96
C PHE A 539 19.39 -6.72 -3.19
N GLY A 540 20.02 -6.94 -4.34
CA GLY A 540 20.74 -8.18 -4.64
C GLY A 540 21.94 -8.43 -3.70
N LEU A 541 22.71 -7.38 -3.39
CA LEU A 541 23.82 -7.44 -2.44
C LEU A 541 23.34 -7.79 -1.03
N VAL A 542 22.30 -7.10 -0.54
CA VAL A 542 21.73 -7.33 0.79
C VAL A 542 21.20 -8.75 0.93
N LEU A 543 20.44 -9.22 -0.07
CA LEU A 543 19.84 -10.56 -0.03
C LEU A 543 20.89 -11.67 0.06
N MET A 544 22.02 -11.56 -0.65
CA MET A 544 23.12 -12.53 -0.54
C MET A 544 23.92 -12.39 0.74
N ALA A 545 24.23 -11.16 1.16
CA ALA A 545 24.95 -10.91 2.41
C ALA A 545 24.22 -11.54 3.60
N VAL A 546 22.89 -11.46 3.60
CA VAL A 546 22.05 -12.10 4.62
C VAL A 546 22.20 -13.63 4.61
N GLN A 547 22.15 -14.25 3.43
CA GLN A 547 22.24 -15.71 3.30
C GLN A 547 23.62 -16.22 3.76
N LEU A 548 24.69 -15.58 3.30
CA LEU A 548 26.06 -15.90 3.71
C LEU A 548 26.27 -15.73 5.23
N GLY A 549 25.69 -14.68 5.82
CA GLY A 549 25.76 -14.44 7.26
C GLY A 549 25.04 -15.47 8.12
N THR A 550 24.08 -16.23 7.56
CA THR A 550 23.34 -17.29 8.27
C THR A 550 23.93 -18.70 8.10
N LEU A 551 24.76 -18.93 7.09
CA LEU A 551 25.30 -20.27 6.77
C LEU A 551 26.41 -20.73 7.73
N GLY A 552 27.00 -19.82 8.51
CA GLY A 552 28.08 -20.13 9.45
C GLY A 552 27.66 -20.76 10.80
N ASP A 553 26.36 -20.89 11.08
CA ASP A 553 25.86 -21.45 12.35
C ASP A 553 25.57 -22.97 12.22
N GLU A 554 25.81 -23.75 13.29
CA GLU A 554 25.49 -25.20 13.35
C GLU A 554 24.02 -25.52 13.02
N LYS A 555 23.12 -24.52 13.13
CA LYS A 555 21.69 -24.60 12.78
C LYS A 555 21.32 -23.67 11.61
N ALA A 556 22.18 -23.60 10.58
CA ALA A 556 22.01 -22.74 9.41
C ALA A 556 20.59 -22.78 8.79
N GLY A 557 19.96 -23.96 8.68
CA GLY A 557 18.61 -24.09 8.12
C GLY A 557 17.53 -23.38 8.94
N ALA A 558 17.57 -23.51 10.28
CA ALA A 558 16.62 -22.81 11.16
C ALA A 558 16.92 -21.31 11.24
N GLY A 559 18.20 -20.93 11.18
CA GLY A 559 18.62 -19.53 11.11
C GLY A 559 18.16 -18.84 9.82
N LEU A 560 18.30 -19.51 8.68
CA LEU A 560 17.85 -19.03 7.36
C LEU A 560 16.33 -18.85 7.32
N ALA A 561 15.57 -19.84 7.80
CA ALA A 561 14.11 -19.75 7.92
C ALA A 561 13.69 -18.60 8.85
N GLY A 562 14.43 -18.41 9.96
CA GLY A 562 14.29 -17.28 10.85
C GLY A 562 14.52 -15.94 10.14
N VAL A 563 15.55 -15.79 9.32
CA VAL A 563 15.79 -14.52 8.65
C VAL A 563 14.76 -14.25 7.54
N PHE A 564 14.37 -15.25 6.76
CA PHE A 564 13.33 -15.08 5.73
C PHE A 564 12.00 -14.65 6.33
N ALA A 565 11.60 -15.21 7.48
CA ALA A 565 10.39 -14.75 8.15
C ALA A 565 10.48 -13.28 8.63
N GLY A 566 11.67 -12.75 8.92
CA GLY A 566 11.88 -11.31 9.16
C GLY A 566 11.79 -10.48 7.88
N ILE A 567 12.46 -10.93 6.80
CA ILE A 567 12.41 -10.31 5.47
C ILE A 567 10.96 -10.16 4.97
N PHE A 568 10.19 -11.25 5.00
CA PHE A 568 8.80 -11.21 4.55
C PHE A 568 7.91 -10.39 5.48
N SER A 569 8.13 -10.43 6.80
CA SER A 569 7.42 -9.53 7.71
C SER A 569 7.70 -8.06 7.40
N GLY A 570 8.92 -7.71 6.99
CA GLY A 570 9.27 -6.36 6.55
C GLY A 570 8.56 -5.99 5.25
N SER A 571 8.62 -6.87 4.26
CA SER A 571 7.96 -6.71 2.95
C SER A 571 6.44 -6.47 3.05
N ILE A 572 5.76 -7.22 3.92
CA ILE A 572 4.32 -7.08 4.20
C ILE A 572 4.00 -5.70 4.78
N CYS A 573 4.73 -5.31 5.82
CA CYS A 573 4.55 -4.02 6.47
C CYS A 573 4.89 -2.88 5.52
N GLY A 574 5.96 -3.04 4.72
CA GLY A 574 6.44 -2.04 3.77
C GLY A 574 5.44 -1.79 2.65
N SER A 575 5.00 -2.85 1.95
CA SER A 575 4.06 -2.73 0.83
C SER A 575 2.71 -2.11 1.23
N ALA A 576 2.15 -2.53 2.37
CA ALA A 576 0.89 -1.97 2.86
C ALA A 576 1.06 -0.53 3.35
N ALA A 577 2.06 -0.24 4.20
CA ALA A 577 2.29 1.11 4.70
C ALA A 577 2.69 2.08 3.57
N GLY A 578 3.48 1.62 2.62
CA GLY A 578 3.90 2.38 1.45
C GLY A 578 2.75 2.73 0.51
N ALA A 579 1.84 1.79 0.27
CA ALA A 579 0.63 2.07 -0.53
C ALA A 579 -0.32 3.07 0.15
N MET A 580 -0.51 2.91 1.47
CA MET A 580 -1.32 3.86 2.26
C MET A 580 -0.67 5.26 2.32
N LEU A 581 0.66 5.33 2.35
CA LEU A 581 1.40 6.59 2.32
C LEU A 581 1.39 7.23 0.92
N ALA A 582 1.50 6.42 -0.13
CA ALA A 582 1.44 6.85 -1.53
C ALA A 582 0.10 7.47 -1.89
N GLU A 583 -0.99 6.94 -1.33
CA GLU A 583 -2.33 7.51 -1.51
C GLU A 583 -2.45 8.93 -0.96
N ARG A 584 -1.55 9.35 -0.06
CA ARG A 584 -1.65 10.61 0.67
C ARG A 584 -0.58 11.62 0.30
N LEU A 585 0.67 11.18 0.26
CA LEU A 585 1.81 12.05 0.01
C LEU A 585 2.29 11.95 -1.45
N GLY A 586 1.59 11.16 -2.29
CA GLY A 586 2.01 10.82 -3.64
C GLY A 586 3.11 9.76 -3.68
N PHE A 587 3.33 9.18 -4.87
CA PHE A 587 4.30 8.09 -5.06
C PHE A 587 5.76 8.50 -4.79
N GLU A 588 6.14 9.74 -5.10
CA GLU A 588 7.52 10.21 -5.04
C GLU A 588 8.04 10.30 -3.60
N THR A 589 7.25 10.88 -2.70
CA THR A 589 7.62 11.07 -1.29
C THR A 589 7.83 9.75 -0.55
N VAL A 590 7.13 8.69 -0.95
CA VAL A 590 7.32 7.35 -0.41
C VAL A 590 8.73 6.83 -0.68
N PHE A 591 9.33 7.12 -1.84
CA PHE A 591 10.72 6.75 -2.10
C PHE A 591 11.70 7.50 -1.21
N LEU A 592 11.42 8.76 -0.86
CA LEU A 592 12.24 9.52 0.08
C LEU A 592 12.16 8.92 1.49
N VAL A 593 10.96 8.59 1.96
CA VAL A 593 10.75 7.93 3.26
C VAL A 593 11.46 6.56 3.28
N ALA A 594 11.31 5.77 2.23
CA ALA A 594 12.02 4.50 2.06
C ALA A 594 13.55 4.67 2.09
N ALA A 595 14.07 5.69 1.41
CA ALA A 595 15.51 5.96 1.36
C ALA A 595 16.12 6.26 2.74
N VAL A 596 15.35 6.91 3.63
CA VAL A 596 15.75 7.19 5.02
C VAL A 596 15.62 5.96 5.91
N LEU A 597 14.64 5.08 5.64
CA LEU A 597 14.38 3.90 6.47
C LEU A 597 15.37 2.75 6.21
N VAL A 598 15.73 2.51 4.94
CA VAL A 598 16.68 1.46 4.53
C VAL A 598 18.02 1.49 5.31
N PRO A 599 18.74 2.61 5.50
CA PRO A 599 20.02 2.63 6.19
C PRO A 599 19.90 2.34 7.70
N VAL A 600 18.71 2.49 8.30
CA VAL A 600 18.45 2.10 9.70
C VAL A 600 18.68 0.59 9.91
N SER A 601 18.53 -0.22 8.86
CA SER A 601 18.86 -1.66 8.92
C SER A 601 20.33 -1.93 9.25
N ILE A 602 21.24 -1.03 8.87
CA ILE A 602 22.67 -1.15 9.17
C ILE A 602 22.90 -0.97 10.67
N LEU A 603 22.20 -0.02 11.30
CA LEU A 603 22.25 0.20 12.75
C LEU A 603 21.86 -1.07 13.53
N ALA A 604 20.84 -1.80 13.07
CA ALA A 604 20.43 -3.06 13.69
C ALA A 604 21.55 -4.11 13.68
N LEU A 605 22.38 -4.16 12.62
CA LEU A 605 23.54 -5.05 12.58
C LEU A 605 24.65 -4.61 13.54
N TYR A 606 24.95 -3.31 13.63
CA TYR A 606 25.92 -2.77 14.61
C TYR A 606 25.52 -3.08 16.06
N VAL A 607 24.24 -2.91 16.36
CA VAL A 607 23.65 -3.18 17.68
C VAL A 607 23.64 -4.69 17.99
N GLY A 608 23.39 -5.54 16.99
CA GLY A 608 23.37 -6.99 17.12
C GLY A 608 24.75 -7.66 17.21
N GLY A 609 25.81 -7.04 16.70
CA GLY A 609 27.17 -7.54 16.83
C GLY A 609 28.20 -6.46 16.52
N GLY A 610 29.14 -6.19 17.44
CA GLY A 610 30.21 -5.22 17.21
C GLY A 610 30.88 -5.47 15.85
N TRP A 611 30.96 -4.42 15.03
CA TRP A 611 31.59 -4.42 13.69
C TRP A 611 33.05 -4.94 13.73
N ALA A 612 33.68 -4.95 14.90
CA ALA A 612 35.06 -5.35 15.16
C ALA A 612 35.33 -6.88 15.26
N SER A 613 34.32 -7.76 15.34
CA SER A 613 34.55 -9.21 15.39
C SER A 613 34.65 -9.82 13.98
N GLY A 614 35.56 -9.28 13.18
CA GLY A 614 35.98 -9.82 11.88
C GLY A 614 37.36 -10.48 11.93
N SER A 615 37.98 -10.60 13.11
CA SER A 615 39.16 -11.45 13.27
C SER A 615 38.72 -12.90 13.15
N VAL A 616 38.93 -13.43 11.95
CA VAL A 616 39.10 -14.85 11.64
C VAL A 616 39.67 -15.58 12.86
N PRO A 617 39.04 -16.63 13.40
CA PRO A 617 39.79 -17.60 14.17
C PRO A 617 40.78 -18.23 13.18
N GLU A 618 42.04 -17.80 13.23
CA GLU A 618 43.16 -18.59 12.72
C GLU A 618 43.11 -19.92 13.49
N ASN A 619 42.43 -20.91 12.91
CA ASN A 619 42.60 -22.36 13.09
C ASN A 619 41.35 -23.08 12.59
N CYS A 620 41.14 -23.05 11.28
CA CYS A 620 40.39 -24.09 10.60
C CYS A 620 41.17 -24.43 9.33
N PRO A 621 41.84 -25.59 9.25
CA PRO A 621 42.70 -25.91 8.11
C PRO A 621 41.82 -26.24 6.91
N VAL A 622 41.49 -25.22 6.10
CA VAL A 622 40.98 -25.42 4.74
C VAL A 622 42.20 -25.52 3.82
N GLY A 623 42.53 -26.76 3.48
CA GLY A 623 43.32 -27.21 2.32
C GLY A 623 44.40 -26.27 1.80
N LYS A 624 45.55 -26.24 2.46
CA LYS A 624 46.83 -25.95 1.77
C LYS A 624 47.52 -27.27 1.50
N THR A 625 47.86 -27.48 0.24
CA THR A 625 48.63 -28.59 -0.31
C THR A 625 49.94 -28.76 0.46
N ALA A 626 49.97 -29.73 1.38
CA ALA A 626 51.18 -30.13 2.07
C ALA A 626 51.98 -31.10 1.19
N LYS A 627 53.21 -30.68 0.87
CA LYS A 627 54.29 -31.54 0.37
C LYS A 627 54.43 -32.76 1.27
N ALA A 628 54.61 -33.92 0.64
CA ALA A 628 54.93 -35.17 1.29
C ALA A 628 56.34 -35.10 1.91
N GLU A 629 56.43 -35.37 3.21
CA GLU A 629 57.67 -35.75 3.88
C GLU A 629 57.40 -37.02 4.70
N LYS A 630 58.31 -37.99 4.53
CA LYS A 630 58.25 -39.38 5.01
C LYS A 630 58.24 -39.48 6.54
N ALA A 631 57.49 -40.44 7.07
CA ALA A 631 57.88 -41.19 8.27
C ALA A 631 57.22 -42.58 8.30
N ASP A 632 58.05 -43.56 8.63
CA ASP A 632 57.85 -45.02 8.60
C ASP A 632 56.99 -45.60 9.74
N ASN A 633 56.43 -46.79 9.45
CA ASN A 633 56.10 -47.94 10.32
C ASN A 633 55.02 -47.78 11.41
N ALA A 634 54.20 -48.76 11.78
CA ALA A 634 53.85 -50.12 11.31
C ALA A 634 52.65 -50.56 12.19
N GLY A 635 51.72 -51.39 11.68
CA GLY A 635 50.67 -52.00 12.50
C GLY A 635 49.42 -52.38 11.70
N GLN A 636 49.28 -53.67 11.46
CA GLN A 636 48.36 -54.37 10.57
C GLN A 636 47.10 -54.80 11.32
N ASP A 637 45.91 -54.73 10.70
CA ASP A 637 45.01 -55.89 10.53
C ASP A 637 43.68 -55.50 9.85
N ASP A 638 43.27 -56.43 8.98
CA ASP A 638 42.24 -56.39 7.95
C ASP A 638 40.80 -56.17 8.42
N LEU A 639 40.02 -55.44 7.62
CA LEU A 639 38.64 -55.81 7.25
C LEU A 639 38.17 -55.01 6.03
N SER A 640 37.72 -55.77 5.04
CA SER A 640 37.44 -55.44 3.65
C SER A 640 36.18 -54.60 3.43
N VAL A 641 36.31 -53.51 2.65
CA VAL A 641 35.21 -52.80 1.99
C VAL A 641 35.56 -52.70 0.50
N PRO A 642 34.63 -53.02 -0.42
CA PRO A 642 34.94 -53.24 -1.84
C PRO A 642 35.38 -51.96 -2.58
N ALA A 643 36.24 -52.17 -3.57
CA ALA A 643 36.85 -51.16 -4.44
C ALA A 643 35.81 -50.25 -5.12
N VAL A 644 35.96 -48.94 -4.93
CA VAL A 644 35.32 -47.91 -5.75
C VAL A 644 36.21 -47.70 -7.00
N PRO A 645 35.66 -47.73 -8.23
CA PRO A 645 36.43 -47.59 -9.45
C PRO A 645 37.05 -46.19 -9.58
N HIS A 646 38.24 -46.16 -10.19
CA HIS A 646 39.02 -44.98 -10.58
C HIS A 646 38.17 -43.74 -10.92
N VAL A 647 38.27 -42.68 -10.10
CA VAL A 647 37.76 -41.36 -10.43
C VAL A 647 38.84 -40.60 -11.18
N THR A 648 38.52 -40.22 -12.42
CA THR A 648 39.28 -39.35 -13.31
C THR A 648 39.59 -37.98 -12.68
N PRO A 649 40.64 -37.27 -13.13
CA PRO A 649 41.04 -35.99 -12.56
C PRO A 649 39.87 -34.98 -12.60
N ALA A 650 39.65 -34.29 -11.48
CA ALA A 650 38.56 -33.34 -11.31
C ALA A 650 38.63 -32.24 -12.38
N PRO A 651 37.54 -31.96 -13.12
CA PRO A 651 37.49 -30.80 -14.01
C PRO A 651 37.62 -29.51 -13.19
N GLY A 652 38.31 -28.51 -13.74
CA GLY A 652 38.44 -27.20 -13.10
C GLY A 652 37.09 -26.58 -12.73
N ALA A 653 37.06 -25.67 -11.75
CA ALA A 653 35.83 -25.10 -11.18
C ALA A 653 34.83 -24.56 -12.23
N ALA A 654 35.32 -24.04 -13.36
CA ALA A 654 34.51 -23.61 -14.49
C ALA A 654 33.85 -24.77 -15.25
N GLY A 655 34.53 -25.90 -15.41
CA GLY A 655 34.00 -27.11 -16.02
C GLY A 655 32.92 -27.78 -15.16
N ALA A 656 33.08 -27.77 -13.84
CA ALA A 656 32.05 -28.26 -12.92
C ALA A 656 30.79 -27.37 -12.94
N ALA A 657 30.95 -26.04 -13.07
CA ALA A 657 29.83 -25.11 -13.22
C ALA A 657 29.10 -25.31 -14.55
N LEU A 658 29.84 -25.45 -15.67
CA LEU A 658 29.25 -25.70 -16.98
C LEU A 658 28.52 -27.05 -17.03
N ALA A 659 29.09 -28.09 -16.43
CA ALA A 659 28.46 -29.40 -16.35
C ALA A 659 27.16 -29.39 -15.52
N PHE A 660 27.08 -28.52 -14.50
CA PHE A 660 25.84 -28.30 -13.76
C PHE A 660 24.81 -27.52 -14.58
N LEU A 661 25.23 -26.46 -15.26
CA LEU A 661 24.35 -25.63 -16.12
C LEU A 661 23.77 -26.42 -17.30
N LEU A 662 24.48 -27.42 -17.80
CA LEU A 662 24.05 -28.31 -18.87
C LEU A 662 23.37 -29.59 -18.38
N ASP A 663 23.18 -29.76 -17.06
CA ASP A 663 22.47 -30.92 -16.53
C ASP A 663 21.00 -30.88 -16.99
N PRO A 664 20.52 -31.87 -17.77
CA PRO A 664 19.17 -31.86 -18.31
C PRO A 664 18.11 -31.80 -17.22
N ARG A 665 18.34 -32.40 -16.05
CA ARG A 665 17.37 -32.35 -14.94
C ARG A 665 17.25 -30.96 -14.34
N MET A 666 18.37 -30.25 -14.21
CA MET A 666 18.37 -28.86 -13.76
C MET A 666 17.64 -27.99 -14.79
N LEU A 667 17.93 -28.16 -16.08
CA LEU A 667 17.30 -27.42 -17.17
C LEU A 667 15.79 -27.66 -17.25
N PHE A 668 15.31 -28.91 -17.12
CA PHE A 668 13.88 -29.21 -17.12
C PHE A 668 13.17 -28.58 -15.93
N LEU A 669 13.75 -28.67 -14.72
CA LEU A 669 13.19 -28.03 -13.53
C LEU A 669 13.12 -26.50 -13.70
N LEU A 670 14.19 -25.90 -14.23
CA LEU A 670 14.26 -24.46 -14.44
C LEU A 670 13.27 -24.00 -15.52
N ALA A 671 13.23 -24.66 -16.67
CA ALA A 671 12.42 -24.22 -17.82
C ALA A 671 10.92 -24.48 -17.64
N MET A 672 10.53 -25.56 -16.97
CA MET A 672 9.12 -25.96 -16.85
C MET A 672 8.46 -25.48 -15.56
N VAL A 673 9.23 -25.22 -14.50
CA VAL A 673 8.69 -24.81 -13.19
C VAL A 673 9.30 -23.48 -12.73
N GLY A 674 10.62 -23.38 -12.62
CA GLY A 674 11.28 -22.21 -12.01
C GLY A 674 11.01 -20.89 -12.74
N ILE A 675 11.32 -20.82 -14.04
CA ILE A 675 11.09 -19.64 -14.88
C ILE A 675 9.59 -19.33 -15.00
N PRO A 676 8.69 -20.27 -15.35
CA PRO A 676 7.26 -19.99 -15.44
C PRO A 676 6.64 -19.49 -14.13
N ALA A 677 6.97 -20.09 -12.98
CA ALA A 677 6.47 -19.64 -11.69
C ALA A 677 6.96 -18.22 -11.33
N SER A 678 8.22 -17.90 -11.67
CA SER A 678 8.79 -16.56 -11.48
C SER A 678 8.20 -15.50 -12.41
N VAL A 679 7.88 -15.89 -13.65
CA VAL A 679 7.14 -15.07 -14.62
C VAL A 679 5.74 -14.76 -14.09
N CYS A 680 5.03 -15.74 -13.52
CA CYS A 680 3.73 -15.51 -12.89
C CYS A 680 3.87 -14.52 -11.72
N LEU A 681 4.85 -14.69 -10.85
CA LEU A 681 5.02 -13.79 -9.70
C LEU A 681 5.20 -12.33 -10.12
N THR A 682 6.21 -12.05 -10.94
CA THR A 682 6.52 -10.66 -11.31
C THR A 682 5.61 -10.08 -12.38
N GLY A 683 5.19 -10.89 -13.35
CA GLY A 683 4.31 -10.47 -14.43
C GLY A 683 2.87 -10.25 -13.95
N PHE A 684 2.33 -11.13 -13.11
CA PHE A 684 0.99 -10.96 -12.56
C PHE A 684 0.99 -10.08 -11.29
N LEU A 685 1.66 -10.51 -10.21
CA LEU A 685 1.53 -9.84 -8.90
C LEU A 685 2.13 -8.42 -8.93
N TYR A 686 3.35 -8.24 -9.45
CA TYR A 686 4.03 -6.94 -9.36
C TYR A 686 3.74 -5.99 -10.52
N TYR A 687 3.30 -6.51 -11.67
CA TYR A 687 3.05 -5.70 -12.87
C TYR A 687 1.56 -5.58 -13.19
N LEU A 688 0.88 -6.67 -13.57
CA LEU A 688 -0.49 -6.61 -14.08
C LEU A 688 -1.52 -6.30 -12.98
N LEU A 689 -1.36 -6.84 -11.77
CA LEU A 689 -2.34 -6.71 -10.71
C LEU A 689 -2.57 -5.24 -10.29
N PRO A 690 -1.55 -4.42 -9.98
CA PRO A 690 -1.74 -2.99 -9.73
C PRO A 690 -2.42 -2.25 -10.88
N LEU A 691 -2.06 -2.58 -12.12
CA LEU A 691 -2.62 -1.94 -13.31
C LEU A 691 -4.11 -2.24 -13.48
N VAL A 692 -4.52 -3.49 -13.26
CA VAL A 692 -5.93 -3.92 -13.33
C VAL A 692 -6.75 -3.28 -12.20
N LEU A 693 -6.25 -3.34 -10.97
CA LEU A 693 -6.98 -2.80 -9.81
C LEU A 693 -7.13 -1.29 -9.88
N ASN A 694 -6.07 -0.57 -10.26
CA ASN A 694 -6.14 0.88 -10.45
C ASN A 694 -7.05 1.26 -11.62
N GLY A 695 -7.04 0.47 -12.71
CA GLY A 695 -7.97 0.64 -13.83
C GLY A 695 -9.43 0.41 -13.44
N ALA A 696 -9.68 -0.41 -12.42
CA ALA A 696 -11.00 -0.63 -11.83
C ALA A 696 -11.36 0.35 -10.70
N HIS A 697 -10.61 1.46 -10.55
CA HIS A 697 -10.79 2.49 -9.53
C HIS A 697 -10.69 1.98 -8.07
N VAL A 698 -9.94 0.90 -7.83
CA VAL A 698 -9.62 0.42 -6.48
C VAL A 698 -8.57 1.33 -5.85
N SER A 699 -8.75 1.67 -4.58
CA SER A 699 -7.85 2.55 -3.82
C SER A 699 -6.42 2.00 -3.73
N GLN A 700 -5.42 2.87 -3.61
CA GLN A 700 -4.02 2.44 -3.46
C GLN A 700 -3.82 1.64 -2.17
N SER A 701 -4.44 2.05 -1.06
CA SER A 701 -4.48 1.31 0.20
C SER A 701 -4.98 -0.13 0.01
N ASP A 702 -6.06 -0.33 -0.74
CA ASP A 702 -6.59 -1.68 -1.01
C ASP A 702 -5.67 -2.51 -1.91
N ILE A 703 -5.02 -1.90 -2.91
CA ILE A 703 -3.98 -2.58 -3.70
C ILE A 703 -2.85 -3.07 -2.78
N GLY A 704 -2.36 -2.21 -1.88
CA GLY A 704 -1.36 -2.58 -0.87
C GLY A 704 -1.80 -3.70 0.07
N ARG A 705 -3.08 -3.68 0.50
CA ARG A 705 -3.67 -4.76 1.31
C ARG A 705 -3.74 -6.09 0.57
N ILE A 706 -4.08 -6.08 -0.71
CA ILE A 706 -4.08 -7.28 -1.53
C ILE A 706 -2.65 -7.85 -1.62
N PHE A 707 -1.63 -7.00 -1.79
CA PHE A 707 -0.22 -7.40 -1.71
C PHE A 707 0.15 -7.96 -0.32
N MET A 708 -0.42 -7.43 0.75
CA MET A 708 -0.22 -7.91 2.12
C MET A 708 -0.59 -9.40 2.27
N VAL A 709 -1.65 -9.85 1.58
CA VAL A 709 -2.12 -11.25 1.61
C VAL A 709 -1.04 -12.22 1.13
N TYR A 710 -0.29 -11.85 0.08
CA TYR A 710 0.82 -12.64 -0.45
C TYR A 710 1.88 -12.89 0.62
N GLY A 711 2.33 -11.85 1.31
CA GLY A 711 3.35 -12.01 2.35
C GLY A 711 2.81 -12.67 3.62
N LEU A 712 1.54 -12.43 3.99
CA LEU A 712 0.91 -13.11 5.13
C LEU A 712 0.86 -14.63 4.92
N CYS A 713 0.66 -15.06 3.68
CA CYS A 713 0.76 -16.47 3.28
C CYS A 713 2.15 -17.05 3.61
N PHE A 714 3.24 -16.32 3.32
CA PHE A 714 4.59 -16.76 3.66
C PHE A 714 4.84 -16.95 5.16
N ILE A 715 4.27 -16.08 6.00
CA ILE A 715 4.42 -16.17 7.46
C ILE A 715 3.62 -17.36 8.02
N THR A 716 2.39 -17.54 7.54
CA THR A 716 1.44 -18.51 8.11
C THR A 716 1.58 -19.89 7.48
N VAL A 717 1.55 -19.98 6.16
CA VAL A 717 1.53 -21.23 5.39
C VAL A 717 2.96 -21.76 5.14
N GLY A 718 3.94 -20.87 4.96
CA GLY A 718 5.33 -21.24 4.68
C GLY A 718 5.93 -22.29 5.63
N PRO A 719 5.90 -22.08 6.97
CA PRO A 719 6.42 -23.06 7.94
C PRO A 719 5.68 -24.40 7.92
N MET A 720 4.37 -24.39 7.63
CA MET A 720 3.56 -25.62 7.54
C MET A 720 3.96 -26.44 6.31
N LEU A 721 4.05 -25.79 5.14
CA LEU A 721 4.43 -26.44 3.89
C LEU A 721 5.89 -26.90 3.89
N GLY A 722 6.80 -26.15 4.54
CA GLY A 722 8.19 -26.56 4.72
C GLY A 722 8.32 -27.89 5.47
N ARG A 723 7.60 -28.04 6.59
CA ARG A 723 7.58 -29.31 7.36
C ARG A 723 6.96 -30.46 6.56
N LEU A 724 5.94 -30.17 5.74
CA LEU A 724 5.30 -31.18 4.89
C LEU A 724 6.27 -31.64 3.79
N LEU A 725 7.00 -30.71 3.18
CA LEU A 725 8.01 -30.99 2.16
C LEU A 725 9.19 -31.79 2.71
N ASP A 726 9.66 -31.49 3.93
CA ASP A 726 10.75 -32.25 4.57
C ASP A 726 10.39 -33.71 4.84
N ARG A 727 9.10 -33.99 5.10
CA ARG A 727 8.58 -35.35 5.32
C ARG A 727 8.30 -36.10 4.01
N ALA A 728 8.18 -35.38 2.90
CA ALA A 728 7.81 -35.97 1.63
C ALA A 728 8.97 -36.74 0.98
N ARG A 729 8.70 -37.95 0.50
CA ARG A 729 9.66 -38.75 -0.28
C ARG A 729 9.82 -38.25 -1.72
N ASP A 730 8.74 -37.79 -2.34
CA ASP A 730 8.72 -37.29 -3.72
C ASP A 730 8.76 -35.76 -3.75
N LYS A 731 9.97 -35.20 -3.81
CA LYS A 731 10.19 -33.74 -3.84
C LYS A 731 9.80 -33.12 -5.18
N GLY A 732 9.81 -33.91 -6.26
CA GLY A 732 9.40 -33.47 -7.60
C GLY A 732 7.91 -33.13 -7.66
N ALA A 733 7.07 -33.85 -6.92
CA ALA A 733 5.64 -33.56 -6.82
C ALA A 733 5.34 -32.16 -6.26
N PHE A 734 6.13 -31.67 -5.30
CA PHE A 734 5.97 -30.31 -4.75
C PHE A 734 6.43 -29.22 -5.71
N ALA A 735 7.44 -29.49 -6.53
CA ALA A 735 7.81 -28.61 -7.63
C ALA A 735 6.70 -28.56 -8.71
N MET A 736 6.06 -29.69 -9.03
CA MET A 736 4.88 -29.69 -9.91
C MET A 736 3.73 -28.86 -9.30
N LEU A 737 3.40 -29.07 -8.03
CA LEU A 737 2.34 -28.31 -7.34
C LEU A 737 2.59 -26.80 -7.36
N THR A 738 3.85 -26.37 -7.25
CA THR A 738 4.24 -24.97 -7.39
C THR A 738 3.79 -24.38 -8.74
N GLY A 739 4.09 -25.07 -9.84
CA GLY A 739 3.70 -24.64 -11.18
C GLY A 739 2.19 -24.65 -11.36
N VAL A 740 1.50 -25.71 -10.89
CA VAL A 740 0.04 -25.80 -10.96
C VAL A 740 -0.64 -24.68 -10.18
N PHE A 741 -0.27 -24.44 -8.93
CA PHE A 741 -0.86 -23.33 -8.14
C PHE A 741 -0.57 -21.97 -8.76
N SER A 742 0.62 -21.78 -9.34
CA SER A 742 0.94 -20.55 -10.09
C SER A 742 0.02 -20.38 -11.30
N GLY A 743 -0.21 -21.42 -12.10
CA GLY A 743 -1.12 -21.34 -13.25
C GLY A 743 -2.59 -21.16 -12.85
N VAL A 744 -3.07 -21.91 -11.85
CA VAL A 744 -4.44 -21.80 -11.32
C VAL A 744 -4.71 -20.40 -10.76
N SER A 745 -3.72 -19.76 -10.13
CA SER A 745 -3.87 -18.38 -9.65
C SER A 745 -4.18 -17.39 -10.78
N LEU A 746 -3.52 -17.53 -11.93
CA LEU A 746 -3.77 -16.68 -13.11
C LEU A 746 -5.12 -17.02 -13.75
N LEU A 747 -5.52 -18.29 -13.77
CA LEU A 747 -6.84 -18.69 -14.27
C LEU A 747 -7.97 -18.13 -13.39
N ALA A 748 -7.80 -18.12 -12.07
CA ALA A 748 -8.73 -17.49 -11.14
C ALA A 748 -8.81 -15.97 -11.38
N ALA A 749 -7.66 -15.31 -11.59
CA ALA A 749 -7.63 -13.89 -11.92
C ALA A 749 -8.30 -13.59 -13.29
N ALA A 750 -8.11 -14.46 -14.28
CA ALA A 750 -8.79 -14.36 -15.57
C ALA A 750 -10.32 -14.47 -15.43
N LEU A 751 -10.79 -15.41 -14.60
CA LEU A 751 -12.20 -15.57 -14.30
C LEU A 751 -12.78 -14.30 -13.65
N SER A 752 -12.03 -13.67 -12.74
CA SER A 752 -12.44 -12.42 -12.12
C SER A 752 -12.65 -11.28 -13.14
N LEU A 753 -11.82 -11.24 -14.19
CA LEU A 753 -11.95 -10.25 -15.26
C LEU A 753 -13.06 -10.62 -16.25
N ALA A 754 -13.29 -11.91 -16.48
CA ALA A 754 -14.42 -12.36 -17.30
C ALA A 754 -15.77 -11.99 -16.65
N PHE A 755 -15.87 -12.02 -15.32
CA PHE A 755 -17.05 -11.52 -14.61
C PHE A 755 -17.27 -10.00 -14.79
N LEU A 756 -16.25 -9.24 -15.17
CA LEU A 756 -16.36 -7.83 -15.53
C LEU A 756 -17.02 -7.64 -16.91
N ASP A 757 -16.81 -8.58 -17.85
CA ASP A 757 -17.29 -8.54 -19.24
C ASP A 757 -18.69 -9.16 -19.44
N VAL A 758 -19.16 -9.99 -18.51
CA VAL A 758 -20.35 -10.86 -18.68
C VAL A 758 -21.68 -10.21 -18.24
N MET A 759 -21.73 -8.92 -17.89
CA MET A 759 -23.01 -8.20 -17.78
C MET A 759 -23.33 -7.53 -19.12
N PRO A 760 -24.20 -8.11 -19.97
CA PRO A 760 -24.61 -7.46 -21.20
C PRO A 760 -25.48 -6.27 -20.81
N ALA A 761 -25.14 -5.10 -21.36
CA ALA A 761 -26.06 -3.98 -21.45
C ALA A 761 -27.41 -4.49 -21.98
N GLY A 762 -28.45 -4.41 -21.15
CA GLY A 762 -29.80 -4.64 -21.60
C GLY A 762 -30.19 -3.56 -22.60
N HIS A 763 -30.47 -4.00 -23.82
CA HIS A 763 -31.10 -3.28 -24.93
C HIS A 763 -30.32 -2.13 -25.59
N GLU A 764 -30.20 -2.27 -26.91
CA GLU A 764 -29.65 -1.32 -27.87
C GLU A 764 -30.25 0.08 -27.70
N ALA A 765 -29.39 1.04 -27.31
CA ALA A 765 -29.58 2.46 -27.60
C ALA A 765 -28.20 3.04 -27.93
N GLU A 766 -27.95 3.29 -29.22
CA GLU A 766 -26.82 4.10 -29.68
C GLU A 766 -26.93 5.50 -29.05
N GLY A 767 -26.11 5.74 -28.02
CA GLY A 767 -26.03 7.02 -27.33
C GLY A 767 -24.90 7.00 -26.30
N ALA A 768 -23.91 7.86 -26.51
CA ALA A 768 -22.71 7.98 -25.69
C ALA A 768 -23.03 8.21 -24.21
N GLY A 769 -22.49 7.33 -23.35
CA GLY A 769 -22.52 7.47 -21.89
C GLY A 769 -21.77 6.32 -21.25
N ALA A 770 -20.52 6.57 -20.86
CA ALA A 770 -19.66 5.60 -20.19
C ALA A 770 -20.25 5.20 -18.83
N VAL A 771 -20.85 4.01 -18.74
CA VAL A 771 -21.07 3.33 -17.46
C VAL A 771 -19.75 2.67 -17.11
N GLN A 772 -18.92 3.40 -16.36
CA GLN A 772 -17.55 3.03 -16.01
C GLN A 772 -17.57 1.85 -15.02
N GLY A 773 -16.98 0.72 -15.43
CA GLY A 773 -17.04 -0.56 -14.72
C GLY A 773 -16.34 -0.55 -13.37
N MET A 774 -17.08 -0.31 -12.30
CA MET A 774 -16.65 -0.66 -10.94
C MET A 774 -16.55 -2.18 -10.82
N MET A 775 -15.40 -2.67 -10.36
CA MET A 775 -15.23 -4.10 -10.08
C MET A 775 -16.17 -4.51 -8.94
N THR A 776 -17.00 -5.53 -9.19
CA THR A 776 -17.93 -6.03 -8.18
C THR A 776 -17.17 -6.54 -6.94
N PRO A 777 -17.76 -6.49 -5.73
CA PRO A 777 -17.13 -7.03 -4.52
C PRO A 777 -16.71 -8.51 -4.67
N GLN A 778 -17.43 -9.26 -5.50
CA GLN A 778 -17.12 -10.65 -5.83
C GLN A 778 -15.83 -10.77 -6.66
N GLY A 779 -15.61 -9.87 -7.63
CA GLY A 779 -14.37 -9.82 -8.41
C GLY A 779 -13.15 -9.58 -7.52
N ILE A 780 -13.23 -8.60 -6.61
CA ILE A 780 -12.13 -8.31 -5.67
C ILE A 780 -11.81 -9.55 -4.81
N ALA A 781 -12.82 -10.28 -4.34
CA ALA A 781 -12.61 -11.51 -3.57
C ALA A 781 -11.89 -12.61 -4.38
N ILE A 782 -12.20 -12.76 -5.67
CA ILE A 782 -11.51 -13.72 -6.55
C ILE A 782 -10.06 -13.30 -6.79
N ILE A 783 -9.78 -11.99 -6.93
CA ILE A 783 -8.41 -11.49 -7.00
C ILE A 783 -7.64 -11.80 -5.71
N VAL A 784 -8.23 -11.55 -4.54
CA VAL A 784 -7.62 -11.89 -3.25
C VAL A 784 -7.30 -13.38 -3.16
N LEU A 785 -8.23 -14.25 -3.61
CA LEU A 785 -7.99 -15.69 -3.69
C LEU A 785 -6.84 -16.04 -4.66
N SER A 786 -6.76 -15.35 -5.79
CA SER A 786 -5.66 -15.53 -6.76
C SER A 786 -4.31 -15.17 -6.14
N VAL A 787 -4.26 -14.08 -5.36
CA VAL A 787 -3.05 -13.65 -4.65
C VAL A 787 -2.70 -14.60 -3.50
N LEU A 788 -3.69 -15.18 -2.82
CA LEU A 788 -3.46 -16.25 -1.84
C LEU A 788 -2.82 -17.48 -2.51
N LEU A 789 -3.36 -17.92 -3.66
CA LEU A 789 -2.88 -19.08 -4.40
C LEU A 789 -1.44 -18.88 -4.92
N ILE A 790 -1.12 -17.69 -5.44
CA ILE A 790 0.26 -17.39 -5.87
C ILE A 790 1.21 -17.34 -4.66
N GLY A 791 0.75 -16.84 -3.50
CA GLY A 791 1.50 -16.89 -2.25
C GLY A 791 1.82 -18.32 -1.81
N VAL A 792 0.83 -19.22 -1.86
CA VAL A 792 1.02 -20.66 -1.57
C VAL A 792 1.99 -21.29 -2.56
N ALA A 793 1.87 -20.96 -3.85
CA ALA A 793 2.79 -21.45 -4.88
C ALA A 793 4.24 -21.05 -4.58
N GLN A 794 4.49 -19.79 -4.23
CA GLN A 794 5.83 -19.29 -3.94
C GLN A 794 6.40 -19.85 -2.62
N CYS A 795 5.55 -20.14 -1.63
CA CYS A 795 5.97 -20.85 -0.41
C CYS A 795 6.53 -22.24 -0.71
N LEU A 796 6.00 -22.91 -1.75
CA LEU A 796 6.49 -24.21 -2.23
C LEU A 796 7.71 -24.05 -3.14
N ALA A 797 7.71 -23.04 -4.01
CA ALA A 797 8.74 -22.82 -5.02
C ALA A 797 10.15 -22.81 -4.43
N ALA A 798 10.40 -21.92 -3.46
CA ALA A 798 11.73 -21.69 -2.92
C ALA A 798 12.37 -22.94 -2.28
N PRO A 799 11.71 -23.68 -1.37
CA PRO A 799 12.32 -24.88 -0.79
C PRO A 799 12.27 -26.10 -1.71
N ALA A 800 11.20 -26.30 -2.51
CA ALA A 800 11.06 -27.50 -3.34
C ALA A 800 12.09 -27.53 -4.48
N THR A 801 12.28 -26.41 -5.17
CA THR A 801 13.24 -26.31 -6.28
C THR A 801 14.68 -26.47 -5.80
N ILE A 802 15.06 -25.79 -4.71
CA ILE A 802 16.41 -25.86 -4.13
C ILE A 802 16.72 -27.28 -3.66
N LEU A 803 15.76 -27.98 -3.03
CA LEU A 803 15.95 -29.36 -2.61
C LEU A 803 16.09 -30.32 -3.79
N CYS A 804 15.36 -30.09 -4.89
CA CYS A 804 15.52 -30.88 -6.13
C CYS A 804 16.91 -30.64 -6.74
N VAL A 805 17.32 -29.38 -6.88
CA VAL A 805 18.63 -29.01 -7.45
C VAL A 805 19.80 -29.56 -6.64
N THR A 806 19.76 -29.41 -5.32
CA THR A 806 20.86 -29.85 -4.43
C THR A 806 20.92 -31.37 -4.26
N SER A 807 19.92 -32.11 -4.74
CA SER A 807 19.93 -33.56 -4.80
C SER A 807 20.69 -34.13 -6.00
N LEU A 808 20.89 -33.32 -7.06
CA LEU A 808 21.55 -33.72 -8.30
C LEU A 808 23.04 -34.07 -8.08
N GLY A 809 23.53 -35.07 -8.82
CA GLY A 809 24.94 -35.48 -8.77
C GLY A 809 25.91 -34.39 -9.23
N SER A 810 25.51 -33.59 -10.22
CA SER A 810 26.23 -32.41 -10.72
C SER A 810 26.36 -31.31 -9.65
N ALA A 811 25.30 -31.06 -8.89
CA ALA A 811 25.29 -30.08 -7.79
C ALA A 811 26.24 -30.45 -6.65
N ARG A 812 26.42 -31.76 -6.37
CA ARG A 812 27.39 -32.23 -5.37
C ARG A 812 28.83 -31.96 -5.79
N ARG A 813 29.13 -32.01 -7.09
CA ARG A 813 30.47 -31.73 -7.65
C ARG A 813 30.81 -30.24 -7.64
N LEU A 814 29.81 -29.38 -7.86
CA LEU A 814 29.97 -27.91 -7.85
C LEU A 814 30.00 -27.33 -6.42
N GLY A 815 29.39 -28.02 -5.47
CA GLY A 815 29.14 -27.55 -4.11
C GLY A 815 27.72 -27.00 -3.96
N ARG A 816 27.03 -27.42 -2.89
CA ARG A 816 25.60 -27.13 -2.67
C ARG A 816 25.27 -25.64 -2.68
N GLU A 817 26.11 -24.81 -2.09
CA GLU A 817 25.90 -23.36 -1.99
C GLU A 817 26.04 -22.67 -3.35
N LYS A 818 27.08 -23.03 -4.12
CA LYS A 818 27.30 -22.50 -5.47
C LYS A 818 26.18 -22.92 -6.42
N ALA A 819 25.77 -24.20 -6.38
CA ALA A 819 24.66 -24.70 -7.19
C ALA A 819 23.33 -23.99 -6.88
N ALA A 820 23.03 -23.75 -5.60
CA ALA A 820 21.82 -23.01 -5.20
C ALA A 820 21.88 -21.54 -5.63
N SER A 821 23.05 -20.90 -5.56
CA SER A 821 23.26 -19.53 -6.04
C SER A 821 23.06 -19.42 -7.56
N PHE A 822 23.68 -20.31 -8.36
CA PHE A 822 23.48 -20.33 -9.81
C PHE A 822 22.02 -20.56 -10.20
N TYR A 823 21.34 -21.51 -9.54
CA TYR A 823 19.93 -21.77 -9.81
C TYR A 823 19.06 -20.54 -9.54
N ARG A 824 19.23 -19.86 -8.40
CA ARG A 824 18.47 -18.65 -8.07
C ARG A 824 18.71 -17.51 -9.05
N THR A 825 19.95 -17.34 -9.53
CA THR A 825 20.25 -16.33 -10.55
C THR A 825 19.54 -16.63 -11.87
N LEU A 826 19.48 -17.91 -12.26
CA LEU A 826 18.75 -18.32 -13.46
C LEU A 826 17.24 -18.20 -13.30
N GLU A 827 16.71 -18.57 -12.13
CA GLU A 827 15.29 -18.43 -11.78
C GLU A 827 14.84 -16.96 -11.87
N ARG A 828 15.71 -16.02 -11.45
CA ARG A 828 15.49 -14.57 -11.59
C ARG A 828 15.36 -14.10 -13.05
N MET A 829 15.84 -14.83 -14.05
CA MET A 829 15.56 -14.48 -15.45
C MET A 829 14.06 -14.51 -15.75
N GLY A 830 13.29 -15.40 -15.10
CA GLY A 830 11.83 -15.37 -15.17
C GLY A 830 11.24 -14.08 -14.57
N GLN A 831 11.84 -13.56 -13.50
CA GLN A 831 11.44 -12.29 -12.88
C GLN A 831 11.70 -11.07 -13.78
N VAL A 832 12.77 -11.14 -14.57
CA VAL A 832 13.09 -10.12 -15.58
C VAL A 832 12.11 -10.17 -16.75
N LEU A 833 11.82 -11.37 -17.26
CA LEU A 833 10.97 -11.58 -18.42
C LEU A 833 9.49 -11.35 -18.13
N GLY A 834 9.04 -11.56 -16.88
CA GLY A 834 7.63 -11.48 -16.49
C GLY A 834 6.91 -10.21 -16.94
N PRO A 835 7.31 -9.01 -16.48
CA PRO A 835 6.66 -7.76 -16.84
C PRO A 835 6.67 -7.48 -18.36
N ILE A 836 7.76 -7.85 -19.06
CA ILE A 836 7.89 -7.65 -20.51
C ILE A 836 6.94 -8.57 -21.27
N LEU A 837 6.90 -9.86 -20.92
CA LEU A 837 6.03 -10.84 -21.57
C LEU A 837 4.56 -10.49 -21.35
N PHE A 838 4.18 -10.11 -20.13
CA PHE A 838 2.83 -9.64 -19.83
C PHE A 838 2.51 -8.35 -20.58
N GLY A 839 3.40 -7.37 -20.59
CA GLY A 839 3.22 -6.13 -21.34
C GLY A 839 2.99 -6.37 -22.83
N VAL A 840 3.73 -7.28 -23.46
CA VAL A 840 3.54 -7.63 -24.89
C VAL A 840 2.24 -8.40 -25.11
N ALA A 841 1.89 -9.33 -24.21
CA ALA A 841 0.67 -10.13 -24.32
C ALA A 841 -0.59 -9.27 -24.13
N LEU A 842 -0.56 -8.30 -23.21
CA LEU A 842 -1.65 -7.36 -22.99
C LEU A 842 -1.99 -6.54 -24.24
N VAL A 843 -0.99 -6.11 -25.00
CA VAL A 843 -1.19 -5.34 -26.24
C VAL A 843 -1.90 -6.18 -27.29
N ARG A 844 -1.60 -7.48 -27.34
CA ARG A 844 -2.10 -8.38 -28.39
C ARG A 844 -3.47 -8.98 -28.08
N MET A 845 -3.75 -9.31 -26.81
CA MET A 845 -4.88 -10.17 -26.43
C MET A 845 -5.75 -9.58 -25.31
N GLY A 846 -5.34 -8.48 -24.67
CA GLY A 846 -6.02 -7.93 -23.50
C GLY A 846 -5.75 -8.72 -22.20
N ALA A 847 -6.18 -8.18 -21.06
CA ALA A 847 -5.83 -8.71 -19.73
C ALA A 847 -6.40 -10.10 -19.43
N ALA A 848 -7.69 -10.32 -19.70
CA ALA A 848 -8.35 -11.60 -19.43
C ALA A 848 -7.73 -12.75 -20.23
N HIS A 849 -7.56 -12.59 -21.54
CA HIS A 849 -6.97 -13.62 -22.39
C HIS A 849 -5.48 -13.84 -22.10
N THR A 850 -4.73 -12.80 -21.73
CA THR A 850 -3.33 -12.93 -21.31
C THR A 850 -3.22 -13.84 -20.09
N LEU A 851 -4.03 -13.61 -19.06
CA LEU A 851 -4.06 -14.43 -17.85
C LEU A 851 -4.50 -15.87 -18.14
N LEU A 852 -5.49 -16.04 -19.01
CA LEU A 852 -5.97 -17.37 -19.41
C LEU A 852 -4.87 -18.16 -20.14
N ALA A 853 -4.24 -17.56 -21.15
CA ALA A 853 -3.20 -18.21 -21.95
C ALA A 853 -1.95 -18.56 -21.13
N VAL A 854 -1.45 -17.61 -20.33
CA VAL A 854 -0.27 -17.83 -19.48
C VAL A 854 -0.60 -18.84 -18.36
N GLY A 855 -1.76 -18.71 -17.72
CA GLY A 855 -2.20 -19.62 -16.66
C GLY A 855 -2.34 -21.06 -17.12
N ALA A 856 -3.00 -21.29 -18.27
CA ALA A 856 -3.14 -22.62 -18.86
C ALA A 856 -1.78 -23.20 -19.30
N GLY A 857 -0.93 -22.37 -19.91
CA GLY A 857 0.42 -22.77 -20.32
C GLY A 857 1.29 -23.22 -19.16
N VAL A 858 1.30 -22.47 -18.05
CA VAL A 858 2.08 -22.78 -16.84
C VAL A 858 1.58 -24.08 -16.19
N CYS A 859 0.27 -24.30 -16.11
CA CYS A 859 -0.30 -25.57 -15.63
C CYS A 859 0.16 -26.76 -16.48
N LEU A 860 0.13 -26.63 -17.81
CA LEU A 860 0.53 -27.68 -18.73
C LEU A 860 2.02 -28.00 -18.61
N LEU A 861 2.88 -26.98 -18.52
CA LEU A 861 4.33 -27.13 -18.30
C LEU A 861 4.62 -27.84 -16.97
N ALA A 862 3.89 -27.50 -15.90
CA ALA A 862 4.05 -28.14 -14.61
C ALA A 862 3.71 -29.63 -14.64
N ILE A 863 2.60 -30.00 -15.29
CA ILE A 863 2.20 -31.41 -15.45
C ILE A 863 3.23 -32.17 -16.30
N LEU A 864 3.69 -31.56 -17.41
CA LEU A 864 4.70 -32.15 -18.28
C LEU A 864 6.02 -32.38 -17.54
N PHE A 865 6.42 -31.44 -16.67
CA PHE A 865 7.59 -31.59 -15.81
C PHE A 865 7.53 -32.88 -14.99
N MET A 866 6.38 -33.20 -14.37
CA MET A 866 6.27 -34.41 -13.55
C MET A 866 6.49 -35.69 -14.36
N VAL A 867 5.97 -35.73 -15.60
CA VAL A 867 6.16 -36.86 -16.51
C VAL A 867 7.64 -37.02 -16.87
N VAL A 868 8.28 -35.94 -17.30
CA VAL A 868 9.71 -35.93 -17.68
C VAL A 868 10.61 -36.26 -16.49
N TRP A 869 10.31 -35.69 -15.31
CA TRP A 869 11.07 -35.91 -14.07
C TRP A 869 11.04 -37.37 -13.64
N ARG A 870 9.87 -38.04 -13.69
CA ARG A 870 9.75 -39.47 -13.37
C ARG A 870 10.47 -40.37 -14.38
N ILE A 871 10.43 -40.04 -15.67
CA ILE A 871 11.14 -40.82 -16.71
C ILE A 871 12.65 -40.69 -16.53
N SER A 872 13.14 -39.49 -16.24
CA SER A 872 14.57 -39.25 -16.02
C SER A 872 15.08 -39.92 -14.74
N SER A 873 14.28 -39.92 -13.66
CA SER A 873 14.66 -40.51 -12.37
C SER A 873 14.69 -42.05 -12.36
N ARG A 874 14.12 -42.73 -13.36
CA ARG A 874 14.19 -44.21 -13.49
C ARG A 874 15.46 -44.72 -14.17
N LYS A 875 16.27 -43.83 -14.76
CA LYS A 875 17.51 -44.17 -15.47
C LYS A 875 18.76 -44.17 -14.58
N ASP A 876 18.63 -43.69 -13.34
CA ASP A 876 19.61 -43.86 -12.25
C ASP A 876 19.08 -44.94 -11.30
#